data_AF-A0A8I0TTC1-F1
#
_entry.id   AF-A0A8I0TTC1-F1
#
_cell.length_a   1.000
_cell.length_b   1.000
_cell.length_c   1.000
_cell.angle_alpha   90.00
_cell.angle_beta   90.00
_cell.angle_gamma   90.00
#
_symmetry.space_group_name_H-M   'P 1'
#
loop_
_entity.id
_entity.type
_entity.pdbx_description
1 polymer ?
#
loop_
_entity_poly.entity_id
_entity_poly.type
_entity_poly.pdbx_seq_one_letter_code
_entity_poly.pdbx_strand_id
1 'polypeptide(L)'
;MTQPFVLPHFYMPYPARLNPHLEQARAHSSEWAREMGMLEGSGVWDQADLDAHDYGLLCAYTHPDCDGPALSLITDWYVWVFFFDDHFLELFKRPQDRPGGKAHLDRLPLFMPLDLSTPVPEPRNPVEAGLADLWARTVPSMSMDWRRRFAVATEHLLNESMWELSNINEGRIANPVEYIEMRRKVGGAPWSAGLVEYATCEVPASVAESRPLRVLMETFSDAVHLRNDLFSYQREVEDEGENSNGVLVLETFFGCGTQQAAETVNDILTSRLHQFENTALTEVPGIALEKGLTPAETAAVAAYTKGLQDWQSGGHEWHMRSSRYMNEGAAASRGPLDLGGSVLSGPALVARAGFGTSAADVGALLATAAAERLRAHTHQPYQKVGPSRLPDFYMPFQVELSPHLDGARPRLTAWAHATGILGEGVWDEERLAAADLPLCSAGLDPDATPEQLDLSSQWLAWGTYGDDYYPLVFGHRRDLTAARLTTARLSDCMPVEGEPVPVPVNGMERGLIDLWARTTAGMTPDQRRGLKASVDKMTESWVWEVFNQIQHRVPDPVDYLEMRRATFGSDLTLSMCRMGHGPQIPEAVYRSGPVRSLENAAIDYACLVNDVFSYQKEIEYEGEVHNAILVVQNFFGCDYPTALGVIHDLMTQRMQQFQHVVAHELPVVYDDFGLTEEARDIMGGYVTDLQNWLSGILNWHRAVDRYKPEFLARRAHGFVPDRPPVLSFAPAHAG
;
A
#
# COMPACT_ATOMS: atom_id res chain seq x y z
N MET A 1 14.19 31.83 13.31
CA MET A 1 14.28 31.66 11.84
C MET A 1 12.86 31.70 11.30
N THR A 2 12.64 32.07 10.04
CA THR A 2 11.29 32.03 9.44
C THR A 2 10.97 30.57 9.09
N GLN A 3 9.78 30.09 9.46
CA GLN A 3 9.35 28.72 9.13
C GLN A 3 9.41 28.45 7.61
N PRO A 4 9.75 27.22 7.16
CA PRO A 4 9.88 26.88 5.74
C PRO A 4 8.58 27.05 4.94
N PHE A 5 7.43 26.81 5.58
CA PHE A 5 6.11 26.99 5.00
C PHE A 5 5.07 27.27 6.11
N VAL A 6 3.88 27.72 5.70
CA VAL A 6 2.73 27.85 6.61
C VAL A 6 1.95 26.55 6.60
N LEU A 7 1.67 26.01 7.78
CA LEU A 7 0.87 24.78 7.92
C LEU A 7 -0.45 24.91 7.16
N PRO A 8 -0.81 23.91 6.32
CA PRO A 8 -2.03 23.93 5.54
C PRO A 8 -3.26 23.72 6.42
N HIS A 9 -4.44 23.92 5.85
CA HIS A 9 -5.67 23.59 6.54
C HIS A 9 -5.90 22.07 6.54
N PHE A 10 -5.88 21.46 7.73
CA PHE A 10 -6.07 20.02 7.89
C PHE A 10 -7.54 19.59 7.86
N TYR A 11 -7.85 18.53 7.12
CA TYR A 11 -9.15 17.84 7.24
C TYR A 11 -9.21 17.05 8.57
N MET A 12 -10.15 17.42 9.45
CA MET A 12 -10.34 16.83 10.76
C MET A 12 -11.78 16.32 10.90
N PRO A 13 -12.06 15.04 10.55
CA PRO A 13 -13.43 14.52 10.52
C PRO A 13 -14.07 14.41 11.90
N TYR A 14 -13.26 14.28 12.96
CA TYR A 14 -13.71 14.15 14.33
C TYR A 14 -12.92 15.07 15.28
N PRO A 15 -13.57 15.60 16.33
CA PRO A 15 -12.85 16.29 17.40
C PRO A 15 -12.14 15.29 18.31
N ALA A 16 -10.93 15.63 18.76
CA ALA A 16 -10.21 14.84 19.74
C ALA A 16 -10.89 14.87 21.13
N ARG A 17 -10.71 13.79 21.87
CA ARG A 17 -11.11 13.67 23.29
C ARG A 17 -9.84 13.51 24.12
N LEU A 18 -9.89 13.89 25.39
CA LEU A 18 -8.74 13.81 26.30
C LEU A 18 -9.06 12.85 27.45
N ASN A 19 -8.19 11.87 27.67
CA ASN A 19 -8.30 10.93 28.77
C ASN A 19 -8.21 11.67 30.13
N PRO A 20 -9.12 11.41 31.08
CA PRO A 20 -9.10 12.08 32.40
C PRO A 20 -7.89 11.70 33.28
N HIS A 21 -7.11 10.68 32.91
CA HIS A 21 -5.97 10.17 33.67
C HIS A 21 -4.61 10.79 33.25
N LEU A 22 -4.60 11.87 32.46
CA LEU A 22 -3.38 12.52 31.94
C LEU A 22 -2.29 12.76 33.01
N GLU A 23 -2.64 13.39 34.14
CA GLU A 23 -1.64 13.74 35.16
C GLU A 23 -1.03 12.50 35.82
N GLN A 24 -1.79 11.41 35.93
CA GLN A 24 -1.27 10.14 36.43
C GLN A 24 -0.24 9.57 35.44
N ALA A 25 -0.55 9.59 34.14
CA ALA A 25 0.34 9.08 33.11
C ALA A 25 1.65 9.88 32.99
N ARG A 26 1.59 11.22 33.08
CA ARG A 26 2.80 12.08 33.11
C ARG A 26 3.70 11.78 34.30
N ALA A 27 3.13 11.68 35.49
CA ALA A 27 3.89 11.41 36.71
C ALA A 27 4.58 10.03 36.63
N HIS A 28 3.84 9.00 36.22
CA HIS A 28 4.37 7.65 36.09
C HIS A 28 5.48 7.55 35.05
N SER A 29 5.23 8.03 33.83
CA SER A 29 6.19 7.91 32.72
C SER A 29 7.49 8.69 32.95
N SER A 30 7.43 9.81 33.68
CA SER A 30 8.63 10.55 34.09
C SER A 30 9.52 9.77 35.07
N GLU A 31 8.91 9.10 36.04
CA GLU A 31 9.63 8.23 36.98
C GLU A 31 10.19 7.00 36.25
N TRP A 32 9.37 6.35 35.42
CA TRP A 32 9.76 5.20 34.64
C TRP A 32 10.93 5.49 33.66
N ALA A 33 10.89 6.60 32.92
CA ALA A 33 11.97 7.01 32.02
C ALA A 33 13.31 7.17 32.76
N ARG A 34 13.26 7.71 33.98
CA ARG A 34 14.44 7.86 34.85
C ARG A 34 14.97 6.50 35.31
N GLU A 35 14.08 5.58 35.70
CA GLU A 35 14.45 4.22 36.10
C GLU A 35 15.09 3.43 34.96
N MET A 36 14.63 3.62 33.71
CA MET A 36 15.21 2.98 32.54
C MET A 36 16.53 3.63 32.08
N GLY A 37 16.92 4.77 32.68
CA GLY A 37 18.15 5.48 32.32
C GLY A 37 18.06 6.28 31.02
N MET A 38 16.86 6.72 30.63
CA MET A 38 16.63 7.50 29.40
C MET A 38 16.89 9.00 29.58
N LEU A 39 16.96 9.48 30.82
CA LEU A 39 17.16 10.90 31.13
C LEU A 39 18.64 11.21 31.41
N GLU A 40 18.95 11.78 32.57
CA GLU A 40 20.27 12.32 32.84
C GLU A 40 21.37 11.25 32.75
N GLY A 41 22.35 11.48 31.85
CA GLY A 41 23.44 10.55 31.59
C GLY A 41 23.23 9.62 30.39
N SER A 42 22.05 9.63 29.75
CA SER A 42 21.80 8.92 28.49
C SER A 42 22.61 9.50 27.31
N GLY A 43 22.89 10.81 27.36
CA GLY A 43 23.46 11.56 26.24
C GLY A 43 22.42 11.93 25.16
N VAL A 44 21.14 11.65 25.41
CA VAL A 44 20.03 11.88 24.46
C VAL A 44 19.06 12.92 25.02
N TRP A 45 18.47 12.65 26.19
CA TRP A 45 17.48 13.54 26.82
C TRP A 45 17.84 13.91 28.26
N ASP A 46 17.30 15.03 28.73
CA ASP A 46 17.09 15.32 30.15
C ASP A 46 15.59 15.42 30.50
N GLN A 47 15.28 15.72 31.77
CA GLN A 47 13.89 15.86 32.22
C GLN A 47 13.14 16.99 31.50
N ALA A 48 13.82 18.09 31.16
CA ALA A 48 13.19 19.21 30.48
C ALA A 48 12.79 18.83 29.04
N ASP A 49 13.61 18.03 28.35
CA ASP A 49 13.25 17.48 27.03
C ASP A 49 11.99 16.62 27.12
N LEU A 50 11.94 15.67 28.07
CA LEU A 50 10.77 14.80 28.26
C LEU A 50 9.50 15.61 28.57
N ASP A 51 9.59 16.58 29.47
CA ASP A 51 8.47 17.44 29.87
C ASP A 51 7.99 18.31 28.69
N ALA A 52 8.92 18.79 27.86
CA ALA A 52 8.60 19.60 26.69
C ALA A 52 8.02 18.79 25.52
N HIS A 53 8.39 17.51 25.38
CA HIS A 53 7.80 16.60 24.40
C HIS A 53 6.36 16.21 24.77
N ASP A 54 6.11 15.99 26.06
CA ASP A 54 4.80 15.69 26.67
C ASP A 54 4.10 14.47 26.06
N TYR A 55 4.75 13.31 26.14
CA TYR A 55 4.18 12.04 25.66
C TYR A 55 2.95 11.58 26.45
N GLY A 56 2.81 12.01 27.72
CA GLY A 56 1.58 11.79 28.48
C GLY A 56 0.37 12.46 27.83
N LEU A 57 0.53 13.69 27.32
CA LEU A 57 -0.52 14.39 26.58
C LEU A 57 -0.84 13.71 25.24
N LEU A 58 0.18 13.23 24.52
CA LEU A 58 -0.02 12.41 23.31
C LEU A 58 -0.94 11.24 23.61
N CYS A 59 -0.55 10.40 24.56
CA CYS A 59 -1.26 9.16 24.85
C CYS A 59 -2.67 9.41 25.41
N ALA A 60 -2.84 10.48 26.22
CA ALA A 60 -4.16 10.85 26.73
C ALA A 60 -5.10 11.32 25.62
N TYR A 61 -4.59 11.97 24.58
CA TYR A 61 -5.38 12.34 23.41
C TYR A 61 -5.70 11.14 22.51
N THR A 62 -4.74 10.24 22.31
CA THR A 62 -4.89 9.12 21.37
C THR A 62 -5.63 7.92 21.96
N HIS A 63 -5.66 7.76 23.29
CA HIS A 63 -6.34 6.66 23.99
C HIS A 63 -7.32 7.22 25.05
N PRO A 64 -8.40 7.90 24.63
CA PRO A 64 -9.25 8.67 25.54
C PRO A 64 -10.10 7.82 26.50
N ASP A 65 -10.25 6.53 26.23
CA ASP A 65 -11.19 5.64 26.94
C ASP A 65 -10.53 4.61 27.86
N CYS A 66 -9.21 4.41 27.78
CA CYS A 66 -8.53 3.43 28.64
C CYS A 66 -8.40 3.92 30.09
N ASP A 67 -8.23 3.00 31.03
CA ASP A 67 -8.05 3.35 32.44
C ASP A 67 -6.64 3.90 32.72
N GLY A 68 -6.43 4.43 33.93
CA GLY A 68 -5.15 5.02 34.34
C GLY A 68 -3.94 4.08 34.21
N PRO A 69 -4.01 2.82 34.68
CA PRO A 69 -2.94 1.84 34.49
C PRO A 69 -2.60 1.57 33.01
N ALA A 70 -3.61 1.34 32.15
CA ALA A 70 -3.39 1.13 30.73
C ALA A 70 -2.78 2.38 30.07
N LEU A 71 -3.29 3.58 30.40
CA LEU A 71 -2.75 4.83 29.86
C LEU A 71 -1.28 5.04 30.25
N SER A 72 -0.93 4.72 31.50
CA SER A 72 0.45 4.85 31.99
C SER A 72 1.40 3.90 31.25
N LEU A 73 1.02 2.63 31.09
CA LEU A 73 1.82 1.66 30.33
C LEU A 73 1.96 2.04 28.86
N ILE A 74 0.88 2.50 28.23
CA ILE A 74 0.93 2.99 26.84
C ILE A 74 1.86 4.21 26.76
N THR A 75 1.80 5.12 27.73
CA THR A 75 2.69 6.28 27.76
C THR A 75 4.16 5.86 27.83
N ASP A 76 4.50 4.86 28.65
CA ASP A 76 5.87 4.31 28.71
C ASP A 76 6.31 3.73 27.35
N TRP A 77 5.42 3.04 26.64
CA TRP A 77 5.70 2.57 25.27
C TRP A 77 6.02 3.72 24.30
N TYR A 78 5.28 4.83 24.37
CA TYR A 78 5.58 6.00 23.53
C TYR A 78 6.84 6.73 23.97
N VAL A 79 7.12 6.83 25.27
CA VAL A 79 8.41 7.35 25.75
C VAL A 79 9.56 6.50 25.19
N TRP A 80 9.44 5.17 25.26
CA TRP A 80 10.45 4.26 24.73
C TRP A 80 10.66 4.39 23.22
N VAL A 81 9.59 4.45 22.43
CA VAL A 81 9.72 4.49 20.96
C VAL A 81 10.36 5.79 20.48
N PHE A 82 9.99 6.93 21.09
CA PHE A 82 10.62 8.20 20.77
C PHE A 82 12.05 8.28 21.32
N PHE A 83 12.34 7.64 22.46
CA PHE A 83 13.71 7.59 22.97
C PHE A 83 14.59 6.77 22.04
N PHE A 84 14.08 5.63 21.55
CA PHE A 84 14.78 4.81 20.57
C PHE A 84 15.13 5.63 19.31
N ASP A 85 14.18 6.39 18.78
CA ASP A 85 14.37 7.24 17.59
C ASP A 85 15.50 8.27 17.79
N ASP A 86 15.40 9.09 18.85
CA ASP A 86 16.41 10.12 19.15
C ASP A 86 17.78 9.49 19.53
N HIS A 87 17.77 8.35 20.24
CA HIS A 87 18.98 7.59 20.56
C HIS A 87 19.66 7.03 19.32
N PHE A 88 18.89 6.51 18.36
CA PHE A 88 19.42 5.97 17.12
C PHE A 88 19.97 7.10 16.22
N LEU A 89 19.28 8.24 16.19
CA LEU A 89 19.75 9.46 15.53
C LEU A 89 21.13 9.89 16.04
N GLU A 90 21.27 10.10 17.35
CA GLU A 90 22.49 10.62 17.96
C GLU A 90 23.68 9.65 17.88
N LEU A 91 23.45 8.35 18.08
CA LEU A 91 24.54 7.37 18.17
C LEU A 91 24.89 6.69 16.85
N PHE A 92 23.96 6.61 15.90
CA PHE A 92 24.18 5.85 14.65
C PHE A 92 23.97 6.70 13.39
N LYS A 93 22.92 7.52 13.30
CA LYS A 93 22.69 8.35 12.10
C LYS A 93 23.69 9.49 11.98
N ARG A 94 23.84 10.34 13.00
CA ARG A 94 24.79 11.48 12.97
C ARG A 94 26.25 11.01 12.73
N PRO A 95 26.73 9.93 13.36
CA PRO A 95 28.07 9.39 13.07
C PRO A 95 28.15 8.53 11.82
N GLN A 96 27.01 8.17 11.22
CA GLN A 96 26.87 7.22 10.10
C GLN A 96 27.45 5.82 10.40
N ASP A 97 27.28 5.33 11.63
CA ASP A 97 27.76 4.01 12.07
C ASP A 97 26.74 2.90 11.76
N ARG A 98 26.68 2.51 10.49
CA ARG A 98 25.80 1.42 10.01
C ARG A 98 26.09 0.07 10.70
N PRO A 99 27.36 -0.40 10.85
CA PRO A 99 27.64 -1.64 11.56
C PRO A 99 27.21 -1.61 13.04
N GLY A 100 27.42 -0.49 13.73
CA GLY A 100 26.98 -0.29 15.11
C GLY A 100 25.46 -0.31 15.24
N GLY A 101 24.75 0.41 14.35
CA GLY A 101 23.30 0.42 14.28
C GLY A 101 22.72 -0.99 14.07
N LYS A 102 23.28 -1.75 13.11
CA LYS A 102 22.86 -3.14 12.88
C LYS A 102 23.05 -4.02 14.12
N ALA A 103 24.22 -3.95 14.75
CA ALA A 103 24.51 -4.75 15.96
C ALA A 103 23.60 -4.38 17.15
N HIS A 104 23.18 -3.11 17.23
CA HIS A 104 22.19 -2.65 18.21
C HIS A 104 20.81 -3.26 17.94
N LEU A 105 20.31 -3.17 16.70
CA LEU A 105 18.99 -3.70 16.34
C LEU A 105 18.91 -5.23 16.39
N ASP A 106 19.96 -5.93 15.98
CA ASP A 106 20.04 -7.40 16.02
C ASP A 106 19.86 -7.95 17.46
N ARG A 107 20.08 -7.13 18.50
CA ARG A 107 19.87 -7.51 19.90
C ARG A 107 18.44 -7.34 20.39
N LEU A 108 17.67 -6.39 19.83
CA LEU A 108 16.34 -6.03 20.34
C LEU A 108 15.32 -7.18 20.31
N PRO A 109 15.29 -8.07 19.30
CA PRO A 109 14.40 -9.24 19.30
C PRO A 109 14.60 -10.19 20.50
N LEU A 110 15.79 -10.20 21.11
CA LEU A 110 16.07 -11.03 22.30
C LEU A 110 15.25 -10.60 23.53
N PHE A 111 14.70 -9.40 23.52
CA PHE A 111 13.87 -8.83 24.58
C PHE A 111 12.37 -8.96 24.31
N MET A 112 11.99 -9.59 23.19
CA MET A 112 10.60 -9.82 22.79
C MET A 112 10.25 -11.32 22.70
N PRO A 113 10.52 -12.15 23.73
CA PRO A 113 10.24 -13.58 23.62
C PRO A 113 8.74 -13.85 23.50
N LEU A 114 8.35 -14.64 22.51
CA LEU A 114 6.96 -15.11 22.36
C LEU A 114 6.58 -16.10 23.47
N ASP A 115 7.52 -17.00 23.81
CA ASP A 115 7.42 -17.87 24.98
C ASP A 115 8.05 -17.16 26.18
N LEU A 116 7.21 -16.72 27.12
CA LEU A 116 7.62 -15.98 28.31
C LEU A 116 8.48 -16.79 29.30
N SER A 117 8.66 -18.09 29.09
CA SER A 117 9.64 -18.89 29.83
C SER A 117 11.06 -18.76 29.28
N THR A 118 11.23 -18.17 28.09
CA THR A 118 12.53 -17.93 27.47
C THR A 118 13.32 -16.91 28.30
N PRO A 119 14.57 -17.21 28.70
CA PRO A 119 15.40 -16.26 29.42
C PRO A 119 15.68 -15.02 28.58
N VAL A 120 15.35 -13.84 29.12
CA VAL A 120 15.73 -12.55 28.54
C VAL A 120 17.16 -12.21 29.00
N PRO A 121 18.06 -11.78 28.10
CA PRO A 121 19.42 -11.41 28.47
C PRO A 121 19.44 -10.13 29.32
N GLU A 122 20.54 -9.90 30.06
CA GLU A 122 20.73 -8.65 30.79
C GLU A 122 20.80 -7.46 29.82
N PRO A 123 19.97 -6.42 30.01
CA PRO A 123 19.95 -5.23 29.15
C PRO A 123 21.24 -4.42 29.31
N ARG A 124 21.75 -3.89 28.19
CA ARG A 124 23.04 -3.16 28.15
C ARG A 124 22.91 -1.67 27.95
N ASN A 125 21.72 -1.19 27.61
CA ASN A 125 21.42 0.21 27.33
C ASN A 125 19.94 0.49 27.65
N PRO A 126 19.52 1.78 27.72
CA PRO A 126 18.16 2.15 28.08
C PRO A 126 17.07 1.60 27.14
N VAL A 127 17.38 1.45 25.84
CA VAL A 127 16.44 0.87 24.85
C VAL A 127 16.15 -0.59 25.17
N GLU A 128 17.20 -1.39 25.41
CA GLU A 128 17.08 -2.79 25.83
C GLU A 128 16.33 -2.92 27.17
N ALA A 129 16.64 -2.06 28.14
CA ALA A 129 16.01 -2.06 29.46
C ALA A 129 14.52 -1.74 29.39
N GLY A 130 14.15 -0.68 28.67
CA GLY A 130 12.76 -0.29 28.48
C GLY A 130 11.97 -1.37 27.74
N LEU A 131 12.52 -1.95 26.67
CA LEU A 131 11.83 -3.00 25.90
C LEU A 131 11.60 -4.26 26.76
N ALA A 132 12.57 -4.66 27.58
CA ALA A 132 12.44 -5.80 28.49
C ALA A 132 11.28 -5.61 29.48
N ASP A 133 11.19 -4.43 30.10
CA ASP A 133 10.13 -4.10 31.06
C ASP A 133 8.75 -4.02 30.39
N LEU A 134 8.67 -3.26 29.29
CA LEU A 134 7.44 -3.05 28.53
C LEU A 134 6.85 -4.35 27.99
N TRP A 135 7.70 -5.23 27.43
CA TRP A 135 7.27 -6.53 26.94
C TRP A 135 6.69 -7.38 28.07
N ALA A 136 7.39 -7.45 29.22
CA ALA A 136 6.95 -8.23 30.37
C ALA A 136 5.62 -7.72 30.98
N ARG A 137 5.38 -6.40 30.97
CA ARG A 137 4.14 -5.78 31.49
C ARG A 137 2.94 -5.89 30.55
N THR A 138 3.18 -5.97 29.24
CA THR A 138 2.11 -5.89 28.22
C THR A 138 1.63 -7.27 27.80
N VAL A 139 2.58 -8.10 27.35
CA VAL A 139 2.33 -9.33 26.62
C VAL A 139 1.49 -10.37 27.37
N PRO A 140 1.63 -10.59 28.69
CA PRO A 140 0.84 -11.58 29.42
C PRO A 140 -0.68 -11.39 29.30
N SER A 141 -1.15 -10.17 29.05
CA SER A 141 -2.57 -9.83 28.94
C SER A 141 -3.17 -10.04 27.55
N MET A 142 -2.33 -10.27 26.54
CA MET A 142 -2.72 -10.37 25.13
C MET A 142 -2.57 -11.79 24.60
N SER A 143 -3.33 -12.13 23.56
CA SER A 143 -3.30 -13.44 22.91
C SER A 143 -1.95 -13.73 22.24
N MET A 144 -1.66 -15.01 22.01
CA MET A 144 -0.44 -15.41 21.27
C MET A 144 -0.44 -14.89 19.83
N ASP A 145 -1.61 -14.71 19.23
CA ASP A 145 -1.71 -14.15 17.88
C ASP A 145 -1.30 -12.67 17.88
N TRP A 146 -1.89 -11.88 18.77
CA TRP A 146 -1.52 -10.47 18.95
C TRP A 146 -0.02 -10.31 19.23
N ARG A 147 0.56 -11.16 20.09
CA ARG A 147 2.00 -11.13 20.41
C ARG A 147 2.88 -11.29 19.18
N ARG A 148 2.54 -12.22 18.28
CA ARG A 148 3.29 -12.42 17.04
C ARG A 148 3.20 -11.20 16.14
N ARG A 149 2.00 -10.65 15.97
CA ARG A 149 1.80 -9.46 15.14
C ARG A 149 2.51 -8.24 15.72
N PHE A 150 2.46 -8.06 17.04
CA PHE A 150 3.10 -6.94 17.72
C PHE A 150 4.64 -7.06 17.73
N ALA A 151 5.19 -8.29 17.87
CA ALA A 151 6.63 -8.53 17.70
C ALA A 151 7.09 -8.14 16.28
N VAL A 152 6.37 -8.60 15.25
CA VAL A 152 6.66 -8.25 13.85
C VAL A 152 6.56 -6.74 13.63
N ALA A 153 5.51 -6.08 14.13
CA ALA A 153 5.36 -4.64 14.03
C ALA A 153 6.49 -3.87 14.73
N THR A 154 6.96 -4.38 15.86
CA THR A 154 8.10 -3.78 16.59
C THR A 154 9.41 -4.00 15.82
N GLU A 155 9.67 -5.20 15.30
CA GLU A 155 10.85 -5.46 14.45
C GLU A 155 10.86 -4.57 13.20
N HIS A 156 9.70 -4.37 12.57
CA HIS A 156 9.56 -3.47 11.43
C HIS A 156 9.88 -2.02 11.79
N LEU A 157 9.30 -1.50 12.88
CA LEU A 157 9.59 -0.16 13.43
C LEU A 157 11.09 0.06 13.61
N LEU A 158 11.74 -0.90 14.27
CA LEU A 158 13.17 -0.82 14.58
C LEU A 158 14.06 -0.87 13.34
N ASN A 159 13.66 -1.66 12.33
CA ASN A 159 14.41 -1.80 11.08
C ASN A 159 14.25 -0.59 10.14
N GLU A 160 13.28 0.31 10.37
CA GLU A 160 13.15 1.58 9.65
C GLU A 160 14.43 2.39 9.70
N SER A 161 15.02 2.51 10.89
CA SER A 161 16.18 3.37 11.13
C SER A 161 17.40 2.94 10.32
N MET A 162 17.52 1.66 9.94
CA MET A 162 18.60 1.18 9.04
C MET A 162 18.39 1.59 7.60
N TRP A 163 17.14 1.60 7.14
CA TRP A 163 16.81 2.07 5.80
C TRP A 163 17.05 3.58 5.68
N GLU A 164 16.58 4.35 6.65
CA GLU A 164 16.82 5.80 6.74
C GLU A 164 18.33 6.11 6.78
N LEU A 165 19.09 5.39 7.61
CA LEU A 165 20.55 5.54 7.68
C LEU A 165 21.25 5.27 6.35
N SER A 166 20.81 4.25 5.60
CA SER A 166 21.36 3.97 4.27
C SER A 166 21.09 5.12 3.30
N ASN A 167 19.86 5.65 3.28
CA ASN A 167 19.48 6.77 2.42
C ASN A 167 20.22 8.06 2.76
N ILE A 168 20.44 8.33 4.05
CA ILE A 168 21.24 9.47 4.52
C ILE A 168 22.69 9.33 4.04
N ASN A 169 23.30 8.15 4.20
CA ASN A 169 24.69 7.91 3.77
C ASN A 169 24.89 8.13 2.26
N GLU A 170 23.91 7.74 1.46
CA GLU A 170 23.93 7.89 0.01
C GLU A 170 23.49 9.28 -0.48
N GLY A 171 22.92 10.11 0.40
CA GLY A 171 22.29 11.38 0.03
C GLY A 171 21.09 11.19 -0.90
N ARG A 172 20.41 10.05 -0.79
CA ARG A 172 19.30 9.64 -1.66
C ARG A 172 17.97 10.01 -1.02
N ILE A 173 17.13 10.69 -1.80
CA ILE A 173 15.74 10.96 -1.45
C ILE A 173 14.86 9.95 -2.21
N ALA A 174 13.99 9.26 -1.49
CA ALA A 174 13.09 8.26 -2.09
C ALA A 174 12.08 8.93 -3.04
N ASN A 175 11.60 8.19 -4.05
CA ASN A 175 10.47 8.65 -4.85
C ASN A 175 9.14 8.53 -4.05
N PRO A 176 8.05 9.21 -4.44
CA PRO A 176 6.81 9.24 -3.65
C PRO A 176 6.21 7.86 -3.34
N VAL A 177 6.34 6.92 -4.28
CA VAL A 177 5.79 5.56 -4.15
C VAL A 177 6.67 4.71 -3.23
N GLU A 178 8.00 4.82 -3.37
CA GLU A 178 8.93 4.18 -2.44
C GLU A 178 8.75 4.71 -1.02
N TYR A 179 8.61 6.03 -0.85
CA TYR A 179 8.44 6.67 0.44
C TYR A 179 7.23 6.13 1.20
N ILE A 180 6.04 6.13 0.57
CA ILE A 180 4.81 5.67 1.23
C ILE A 180 4.87 4.18 1.56
N GLU A 181 5.45 3.36 0.66
CA GLU A 181 5.62 1.94 0.91
C GLU A 181 6.53 1.65 2.09
N MET A 182 7.64 2.38 2.20
CA MET A 182 8.59 2.19 3.28
C MET A 182 7.98 2.66 4.61
N ARG A 183 7.38 3.85 4.67
CA ARG A 183 6.67 4.31 5.87
C ARG A 183 5.56 3.33 6.32
N ARG A 184 4.86 2.65 5.42
CA ARG A 184 3.89 1.60 5.81
C ARG A 184 4.54 0.32 6.34
N LYS A 185 5.63 -0.12 5.70
CA LYS A 185 6.27 -1.41 6.00
C LYS A 185 7.10 -1.35 7.27
N VAL A 186 7.85 -0.27 7.44
CA VAL A 186 8.81 -0.09 8.52
C VAL A 186 8.40 1.01 9.49
N GLY A 187 7.42 1.86 9.18
CA GLY A 187 6.96 2.90 10.12
C GLY A 187 6.21 2.36 11.34
N GLY A 188 6.15 3.20 12.38
CA GLY A 188 5.55 2.84 13.66
C GLY A 188 4.03 2.73 13.72
N ALA A 189 3.29 2.93 12.63
CA ALA A 189 1.82 2.93 12.68
C ALA A 189 1.18 1.57 13.00
N PRO A 190 1.62 0.41 12.42
CA PRO A 190 1.12 -0.90 12.84
C PRO A 190 1.43 -1.22 14.31
N TRP A 191 2.56 -0.72 14.82
CA TRP A 191 2.91 -0.80 16.24
C TRP A 191 1.94 0.02 17.10
N SER A 192 1.67 1.27 16.72
CA SER A 192 0.67 2.11 17.40
C SER A 192 -0.72 1.48 17.40
N ALA A 193 -1.13 0.88 16.29
CA ALA A 193 -2.41 0.20 16.18
C ALA A 193 -2.47 -1.07 17.05
N GLY A 194 -1.36 -1.80 17.22
CA GLY A 194 -1.25 -2.90 18.18
C GLY A 194 -1.50 -2.44 19.62
N LEU A 195 -1.01 -1.25 20.00
CA LEU A 195 -1.31 -0.65 21.31
C LEU A 195 -2.76 -0.13 21.41
N VAL A 196 -3.37 0.27 20.30
CA VAL A 196 -4.82 0.56 20.27
C VAL A 196 -5.63 -0.70 20.56
N GLU A 197 -5.24 -1.88 20.06
CA GLU A 197 -5.88 -3.15 20.43
C GLU A 197 -5.77 -3.43 21.94
N TYR A 198 -4.59 -3.18 22.52
CA TYR A 198 -4.39 -3.29 23.98
C TYR A 198 -5.31 -2.33 24.77
N ALA A 199 -5.46 -1.09 24.29
CA ALA A 199 -6.32 -0.08 24.91
C ALA A 199 -7.82 -0.34 24.72
N THR A 200 -8.20 -1.13 23.71
CA THR A 200 -9.58 -1.37 23.31
C THR A 200 -9.89 -2.87 23.31
N CYS A 201 -9.80 -3.53 22.16
CA CYS A 201 -10.02 -4.97 21.99
C CYS A 201 -9.14 -5.49 20.84
N GLU A 202 -8.75 -6.77 20.93
CA GLU A 202 -8.08 -7.47 19.83
C GLU A 202 -9.01 -7.67 18.62
N VAL A 203 -8.46 -7.52 17.42
CA VAL A 203 -9.13 -7.87 16.17
C VAL A 203 -9.15 -9.41 16.02
N PRO A 204 -10.32 -10.02 15.75
CA PRO A 204 -10.40 -11.46 15.55
C PRO A 204 -9.53 -11.93 14.37
N ALA A 205 -8.77 -13.02 14.58
CA ALA A 205 -7.86 -13.56 13.56
C ALA A 205 -8.55 -13.91 12.23
N SER A 206 -9.85 -14.24 12.26
CA SER A 206 -10.65 -14.54 11.06
C SER A 206 -10.83 -13.35 10.11
N VAL A 207 -10.62 -12.12 10.58
CA VAL A 207 -10.75 -10.87 9.80
C VAL A 207 -9.52 -9.99 9.83
N ALA A 208 -8.55 -10.25 10.71
CA ALA A 208 -7.35 -9.42 10.87
C ALA A 208 -6.55 -9.23 9.56
N GLU A 209 -6.46 -10.28 8.73
CA GLU A 209 -5.75 -10.23 7.44
C GLU A 209 -6.66 -9.90 6.25
N SER A 210 -7.96 -9.69 6.50
CA SER A 210 -8.91 -9.35 5.45
C SER A 210 -8.58 -7.99 4.85
N ARG A 211 -8.86 -7.84 3.54
CA ARG A 211 -8.56 -6.61 2.80
C ARG A 211 -9.10 -5.34 3.49
N PRO A 212 -10.36 -5.26 3.98
CA PRO A 212 -10.84 -4.05 4.63
C PRO A 212 -10.05 -3.63 5.88
N LEU A 213 -9.58 -4.60 6.68
CA LEU A 213 -8.78 -4.30 7.88
C LEU A 213 -7.34 -3.89 7.49
N ARG A 214 -6.78 -4.46 6.42
CA ARG A 214 -5.50 -3.99 5.86
C ARG A 214 -5.60 -2.57 5.32
N VAL A 215 -6.63 -2.25 4.54
CA VAL A 215 -6.87 -0.88 4.03
C VAL A 215 -7.08 0.10 5.18
N LEU A 216 -7.81 -0.29 6.23
CA LEU A 216 -7.99 0.54 7.43
C LEU A 216 -6.64 0.85 8.10
N MET A 217 -5.76 -0.14 8.21
CA MET A 217 -4.40 0.03 8.75
C MET A 217 -3.52 0.90 7.85
N GLU A 218 -3.51 0.63 6.54
CA GLU A 218 -2.69 1.33 5.55
C GLU A 218 -3.07 2.81 5.49
N THR A 219 -4.36 3.12 5.40
CA THR A 219 -4.86 4.50 5.40
C THR A 219 -4.64 5.23 6.72
N PHE A 220 -4.73 4.52 7.86
CA PHE A 220 -4.33 5.03 9.15
C PHE A 220 -2.84 5.40 9.14
N SER A 221 -1.98 4.46 8.77
CA SER A 221 -0.52 4.63 8.71
C SER A 221 -0.11 5.82 7.86
N ASP A 222 -0.60 5.90 6.62
CA ASP A 222 -0.27 7.03 5.73
C ASP A 222 -0.63 8.36 6.37
N ALA A 223 -1.83 8.46 6.93
CA ALA A 223 -2.30 9.70 7.50
C ALA A 223 -1.55 10.08 8.79
N VAL A 224 -1.06 9.11 9.56
CA VAL A 224 -0.16 9.36 10.70
C VAL A 224 1.16 9.94 10.21
N HIS A 225 1.82 9.28 9.25
CA HIS A 225 3.14 9.68 8.76
C HIS A 225 3.10 11.02 8.01
N LEU A 226 2.19 11.18 7.04
CA LEU A 226 2.07 12.43 6.26
C LEU A 226 1.74 13.64 7.15
N ARG A 227 0.98 13.44 8.24
CA ARG A 227 0.76 14.48 9.23
C ARG A 227 2.04 14.80 9.97
N ASN A 228 2.75 13.78 10.46
CA ASN A 228 4.02 13.97 11.15
C ASN A 228 5.00 14.75 10.27
N ASP A 229 5.18 14.35 9.01
CA ASP A 229 6.03 15.01 8.02
C ASP A 229 5.76 16.52 7.89
N LEU A 230 4.48 16.91 7.84
CA LEU A 230 4.06 18.30 7.77
C LEU A 230 4.42 19.10 9.02
N PHE A 231 4.58 18.46 10.17
CA PHE A 231 4.91 19.11 11.45
C PHE A 231 6.39 19.02 11.80
N SER A 232 7.10 18.01 11.31
CA SER A 232 8.51 17.75 11.62
C SER A 232 9.49 18.21 10.54
N TYR A 233 9.03 18.54 9.32
CA TYR A 233 9.90 18.90 8.18
C TYR A 233 11.02 19.89 8.54
N GLN A 234 10.70 20.96 9.27
CA GLN A 234 11.73 21.94 9.62
C GLN A 234 12.87 21.32 10.44
N ARG A 235 12.53 20.52 11.46
CA ARG A 235 13.53 19.87 12.32
C ARG A 235 14.31 18.82 11.53
N GLU A 236 13.60 17.96 10.82
CA GLU A 236 14.18 16.86 10.04
C GLU A 236 15.14 17.35 8.97
N VAL A 237 14.75 18.37 8.19
CA VAL A 237 15.54 18.87 7.06
C VAL A 237 16.61 19.87 7.49
N GLU A 238 16.34 20.76 8.45
CA GLU A 238 17.30 21.82 8.84
C GLU A 238 18.30 21.39 9.92
N ASP A 239 17.96 20.44 10.80
CA ASP A 239 18.82 20.03 11.94
C ASP A 239 19.28 18.57 11.87
N GLU A 240 18.39 17.64 11.56
CA GLU A 240 18.69 16.21 11.60
C GLU A 240 19.41 15.74 10.34
N GLY A 241 19.15 16.38 9.19
CA GLY A 241 19.60 15.92 7.88
C GLY A 241 18.88 14.64 7.43
N GLU A 242 17.63 14.47 7.88
CA GLU A 242 16.79 13.33 7.53
C GLU A 242 16.21 13.49 6.12
N ASN A 243 16.26 12.41 5.34
CA ASN A 243 15.77 12.37 3.96
C ASN A 243 14.33 11.82 3.87
N SER A 244 13.82 11.28 4.97
CA SER A 244 12.57 10.52 5.03
C SER A 244 11.38 11.41 5.39
N ASN A 245 11.15 12.48 4.64
CA ASN A 245 10.00 13.38 4.84
C ASN A 245 9.20 13.55 3.54
N GLY A 246 7.88 13.33 3.61
CA GLY A 246 6.99 13.41 2.45
C GLY A 246 6.99 14.75 1.73
N VAL A 247 7.19 15.87 2.45
CA VAL A 247 7.30 17.21 1.84
C VAL A 247 8.58 17.31 1.03
N LEU A 248 9.71 16.86 1.58
CA LEU A 248 11.00 16.83 0.87
C LEU A 248 10.96 15.93 -0.37
N VAL A 249 10.29 14.78 -0.26
CA VAL A 249 10.09 13.83 -1.35
C VAL A 249 9.31 14.46 -2.50
N LEU A 250 8.18 15.14 -2.21
CA LEU A 250 7.39 15.80 -3.25
C LEU A 250 8.07 17.05 -3.81
N GLU A 251 8.76 17.82 -2.97
CA GLU A 251 9.57 18.98 -3.39
C GLU A 251 10.64 18.55 -4.41
N THR A 252 11.34 17.46 -4.12
CA THR A 252 12.39 16.90 -4.98
C THR A 252 11.80 16.29 -6.26
N PHE A 253 10.74 15.49 -6.14
CA PHE A 253 10.15 14.77 -7.28
C PHE A 253 9.53 15.73 -8.30
N PHE A 254 8.80 16.76 -7.85
CA PHE A 254 8.16 17.73 -8.74
C PHE A 254 9.03 18.96 -9.05
N GLY A 255 10.15 19.15 -8.37
CA GLY A 255 10.96 20.36 -8.48
C GLY A 255 10.19 21.63 -8.12
N CYS A 256 9.23 21.52 -7.19
CA CYS A 256 8.34 22.61 -6.79
C CYS A 256 8.85 23.34 -5.54
N GLY A 257 8.17 24.41 -5.12
CA GLY A 257 8.52 25.10 -3.87
C GLY A 257 7.97 24.37 -2.64
N THR A 258 8.63 24.51 -1.49
CA THR A 258 8.28 23.83 -0.23
C THR A 258 6.82 24.01 0.19
N GLN A 259 6.24 25.20 0.05
CA GLN A 259 4.82 25.45 0.36
C GLN A 259 3.88 24.61 -0.52
N GLN A 260 4.18 24.49 -1.82
CA GLN A 260 3.38 23.70 -2.75
C GLN A 260 3.51 22.21 -2.46
N ALA A 261 4.71 21.74 -2.09
CA ALA A 261 4.92 20.37 -1.65
C ALA A 261 4.12 20.06 -0.38
N ALA A 262 4.13 20.95 0.62
CA ALA A 262 3.36 20.81 1.85
C ALA A 262 1.84 20.79 1.61
N GLU A 263 1.32 21.64 0.72
CA GLU A 263 -0.08 21.61 0.31
C GLU A 263 -0.44 20.28 -0.36
N THR A 264 0.43 19.78 -1.23
CA THR A 264 0.21 18.49 -1.91
C THR A 264 0.23 17.31 -0.92
N VAL A 265 1.14 17.31 0.06
CA VAL A 265 1.15 16.31 1.15
C VAL A 265 -0.16 16.36 1.94
N ASN A 266 -0.68 17.55 2.22
CA ASN A 266 -1.95 17.71 2.92
C ASN A 266 -3.17 17.23 2.11
N ASP A 267 -3.15 17.39 0.78
CA ASP A 267 -4.19 16.86 -0.10
C ASP A 267 -4.17 15.32 -0.09
N ILE A 268 -2.98 14.72 -0.13
CA ILE A 268 -2.82 13.26 0.00
C ILE A 268 -3.32 12.81 1.37
N LEU A 269 -2.86 13.45 2.46
CA LEU A 269 -3.33 13.19 3.83
C LEU A 269 -4.86 13.22 3.92
N THR A 270 -5.49 14.24 3.35
CA THR A 270 -6.95 14.39 3.32
C THR A 270 -7.62 13.24 2.56
N SER A 271 -7.05 12.84 1.42
CA SER A 271 -7.54 11.67 0.67
C SER A 271 -7.46 10.37 1.47
N ARG A 272 -6.32 10.12 2.15
CA ARG A 272 -6.15 8.91 2.98
C ARG A 272 -7.16 8.89 4.13
N LEU A 273 -7.42 10.04 4.76
CA LEU A 273 -8.46 10.17 5.78
C LEU A 273 -9.88 9.93 5.22
N HIS A 274 -10.18 10.37 4.00
CA HIS A 274 -11.45 10.05 3.35
C HIS A 274 -11.62 8.54 3.09
N GLN A 275 -10.57 7.85 2.63
CA GLN A 275 -10.61 6.41 2.43
C GLN A 275 -10.72 5.64 3.75
N PHE A 276 -9.96 6.05 4.77
CA PHE A 276 -10.05 5.50 6.12
C PHE A 276 -11.50 5.54 6.62
N GLU A 277 -12.17 6.69 6.47
CA GLU A 277 -13.56 6.89 6.88
C GLU A 277 -14.56 6.03 6.12
N ASN A 278 -14.42 5.94 4.79
CA ASN A 278 -15.25 5.05 3.99
C ASN A 278 -15.08 3.59 4.41
N THR A 279 -13.83 3.17 4.62
CA THR A 279 -13.47 1.80 5.01
C THR A 279 -14.03 1.46 6.39
N ALA A 280 -13.83 2.34 7.36
CA ALA A 280 -14.32 2.21 8.74
C ALA A 280 -15.85 2.11 8.82
N LEU A 281 -16.57 2.86 7.99
CA LEU A 281 -18.03 2.97 8.06
C LEU A 281 -18.78 2.01 7.13
N THR A 282 -18.11 1.45 6.12
CA THR A 282 -18.78 0.61 5.10
C THR A 282 -18.13 -0.77 4.96
N GLU A 283 -16.84 -0.84 4.65
CA GLU A 283 -16.16 -2.09 4.32
C GLU A 283 -15.91 -2.97 5.55
N VAL A 284 -15.50 -2.36 6.67
CA VAL A 284 -15.24 -3.06 7.94
C VAL A 284 -16.53 -3.68 8.53
N PRO A 285 -17.66 -2.96 8.62
CA PRO A 285 -18.94 -3.59 8.97
C PRO A 285 -19.38 -4.67 7.97
N GLY A 286 -19.10 -4.47 6.68
CA GLY A 286 -19.43 -5.42 5.62
C GLY A 286 -18.72 -6.76 5.80
N ILE A 287 -17.41 -6.76 6.07
CA ILE A 287 -16.64 -8.00 6.26
C ILE A 287 -17.03 -8.73 7.56
N ALA A 288 -17.41 -7.99 8.62
CA ALA A 288 -17.92 -8.59 9.84
C ALA A 288 -19.21 -9.41 9.57
N LEU A 289 -20.12 -8.87 8.74
CA LEU A 289 -21.33 -9.55 8.31
C LEU A 289 -21.01 -10.75 7.40
N GLU A 290 -20.13 -10.57 6.41
CA GLU A 290 -19.74 -11.60 5.45
C GLU A 290 -19.11 -12.82 6.13
N LYS A 291 -18.26 -12.60 7.13
CA LYS A 291 -17.62 -13.67 7.91
C LYS A 291 -18.48 -14.22 9.03
N GLY A 292 -19.69 -13.67 9.24
CA GLY A 292 -20.62 -14.13 10.26
C GLY A 292 -20.08 -13.98 11.68
N LEU A 293 -19.37 -12.88 11.96
CA LEU A 293 -18.81 -12.61 13.29
C LEU A 293 -19.91 -12.57 14.35
N THR A 294 -19.61 -13.08 15.54
CA THR A 294 -20.49 -12.97 16.70
C THR A 294 -20.69 -11.50 17.10
N PRO A 295 -21.74 -11.17 17.89
CA PRO A 295 -21.93 -9.81 18.38
C PRO A 295 -20.73 -9.26 19.18
N ALA A 296 -20.01 -10.13 19.93
CA ALA A 296 -18.84 -9.74 20.69
C ALA A 296 -17.64 -9.44 19.77
N GLU A 297 -17.38 -10.29 18.77
CA GLU A 297 -16.33 -10.06 17.78
C GLU A 297 -16.60 -8.81 16.93
N THR A 298 -17.86 -8.58 16.56
CA THR A 298 -18.26 -7.36 15.83
C THR A 298 -18.03 -6.11 16.68
N ALA A 299 -18.36 -6.17 17.98
CA ALA A 299 -18.09 -5.07 18.91
C ALA A 299 -16.58 -4.84 19.10
N ALA A 300 -15.75 -5.89 19.11
CA ALA A 300 -14.30 -5.79 19.21
C ALA A 300 -13.71 -5.05 17.99
N VAL A 301 -14.10 -5.44 16.77
CA VAL A 301 -13.69 -4.76 15.53
C VAL A 301 -14.12 -3.28 15.52
N ALA A 302 -15.33 -2.99 15.98
CA ALA A 302 -15.83 -1.62 16.09
C ALA A 302 -15.05 -0.79 17.13
N ALA A 303 -14.71 -1.37 18.29
CA ALA A 303 -13.92 -0.72 19.32
C ALA A 303 -12.50 -0.38 18.83
N TYR A 304 -11.85 -1.33 18.16
CA TYR A 304 -10.56 -1.13 17.51
C TYR A 304 -10.62 -0.01 16.46
N THR A 305 -11.62 -0.06 15.55
CA THR A 305 -11.81 0.96 14.51
C THR A 305 -12.02 2.36 15.10
N LYS A 306 -12.83 2.45 16.16
CA LYS A 306 -13.06 3.70 16.91
C LYS A 306 -11.78 4.20 17.60
N GLY A 307 -10.96 3.27 18.12
CA GLY A 307 -9.66 3.57 18.71
C GLY A 307 -8.71 4.20 17.69
N LEU A 308 -8.64 3.69 16.46
CA LEU A 308 -7.83 4.31 15.40
C LEU A 308 -8.35 5.70 15.01
N GLN A 309 -9.67 5.92 15.01
CA GLN A 309 -10.27 7.25 14.81
C GLN A 309 -9.86 8.25 15.91
N ASP A 310 -9.91 7.82 17.17
CA ASP A 310 -9.48 8.65 18.31
C ASP A 310 -7.98 8.93 18.25
N TRP A 311 -7.16 7.93 17.89
CA TRP A 311 -5.73 8.09 17.71
C TRP A 311 -5.41 9.17 16.68
N GLN A 312 -6.02 9.11 15.49
CA GLN A 312 -5.79 10.08 14.42
C GLN A 312 -6.18 11.51 14.84
N SER A 313 -7.30 11.66 15.54
CA SER A 313 -7.77 12.96 16.02
C SER A 313 -6.89 13.51 17.14
N GLY A 314 -6.51 12.64 18.08
CA GLY A 314 -5.67 12.97 19.22
C GLY A 314 -4.23 13.30 18.83
N GLY A 315 -3.65 12.53 17.91
CA GLY A 315 -2.31 12.76 17.38
C GLY A 315 -2.18 14.17 16.80
N HIS A 316 -3.17 14.65 16.05
CA HIS A 316 -3.16 16.03 15.53
C HIS A 316 -3.11 17.08 16.64
N GLU A 317 -3.93 16.95 17.69
CA GLU A 317 -3.94 17.91 18.79
C GLU A 317 -2.60 17.93 19.56
N TRP A 318 -1.91 16.79 19.67
CA TRP A 318 -0.56 16.76 20.25
C TRP A 318 0.48 17.42 19.35
N HIS A 319 0.48 17.18 18.02
CA HIS A 319 1.41 17.84 17.08
C HIS A 319 1.29 19.38 17.13
N MET A 320 0.09 19.88 17.35
CA MET A 320 -0.20 21.31 17.51
C MET A 320 0.31 21.93 18.83
N ARG A 321 0.84 21.13 19.76
CA ARG A 321 1.24 21.57 21.12
C ARG A 321 2.65 21.16 21.53
N SER A 322 3.12 20.00 21.10
CA SER A 322 4.43 19.50 21.47
C SER A 322 5.55 20.41 20.94
N SER A 323 6.62 20.55 21.70
CA SER A 323 7.81 21.32 21.32
C SER A 323 8.57 20.73 20.13
N ARG A 324 8.30 19.47 19.79
CA ARG A 324 8.96 18.74 18.70
C ARG A 324 8.71 19.32 17.30
N TYR A 325 7.70 20.16 17.13
CA TYR A 325 7.13 20.47 15.82
C TYR A 325 7.02 21.96 15.52
N MET A 326 6.97 22.30 14.24
CA MET A 326 6.81 23.68 13.76
C MET A 326 5.35 24.18 13.85
N ASN A 327 4.84 24.29 15.08
CA ASN A 327 3.49 24.76 15.35
C ASN A 327 3.41 26.26 15.75
N GLU A 328 4.52 27.01 15.65
CA GLU A 328 4.48 28.46 15.85
C GLU A 328 3.55 29.10 14.80
N GLY A 329 2.63 29.98 15.23
CA GLY A 329 1.62 30.57 14.34
C GLY A 329 0.34 29.74 14.15
N ALA A 330 0.37 28.44 14.43
CA ALA A 330 -0.82 27.56 14.36
C ALA A 330 -1.82 27.83 15.49
N ALA A 331 -1.35 28.39 16.61
CA ALA A 331 -2.20 28.96 17.67
C ALA A 331 -2.67 30.40 17.37
N ALA A 332 -1.93 31.16 16.54
CA ALA A 332 -2.27 32.53 16.18
C ALA A 332 -3.40 32.59 15.12
N SER A 333 -3.52 31.57 14.27
CA SER A 333 -4.66 31.38 13.36
C SER A 333 -5.97 31.02 14.06
N ARG A 334 -5.95 30.73 15.38
CA ARG A 334 -7.16 30.62 16.23
C ARG A 334 -7.57 31.96 16.89
N GLY A 335 -6.89 33.08 16.58
CA GLY A 335 -7.26 34.44 16.99
C GLY A 335 -8.17 35.16 15.98
N PRO A 336 -8.93 36.20 16.38
CA PRO A 336 -9.88 36.85 15.48
C PRO A 336 -9.13 37.53 14.33
N LEU A 337 -9.54 37.22 13.09
CA LEU A 337 -9.04 37.82 11.85
C LEU A 337 -8.97 39.35 11.98
N ASP A 338 -7.78 39.89 11.71
CA ASP A 338 -7.50 41.33 11.63
C ASP A 338 -8.24 41.94 10.44
N LEU A 339 -9.46 42.42 10.71
CA LEU A 339 -10.22 43.27 9.81
C LEU A 339 -9.94 44.74 10.16
N GLY A 340 -8.80 45.24 9.69
CA GLY A 340 -8.57 46.65 9.37
C GLY A 340 -9.27 47.69 10.26
N GLY A 341 -8.63 48.00 11.39
CA GLY A 341 -8.63 49.34 12.00
C GLY A 341 -9.95 49.94 12.49
N SER A 342 -10.23 49.82 13.79
CA SER A 342 -10.65 50.96 14.64
C SER A 342 -10.67 50.55 16.11
N VAL A 343 -9.97 51.32 16.94
CA VAL A 343 -9.91 51.21 18.40
C VAL A 343 -11.23 51.64 19.03
N LEU A 344 -11.85 50.79 19.86
CA LEU A 344 -12.75 51.21 20.95
C LEU A 344 -12.52 50.38 22.20
N SER A 345 -12.18 51.08 23.28
CA SER A 345 -11.79 50.63 24.62
C SER A 345 -12.97 50.35 25.54
N GLY A 346 -12.91 49.29 26.37
CA GLY A 346 -13.70 49.20 27.61
C GLY A 346 -14.01 47.77 28.11
N PRO A 347 -13.80 47.44 29.41
CA PRO A 347 -13.97 46.09 29.95
C PRO A 347 -15.32 45.91 30.67
N ALA A 348 -16.24 45.11 30.12
CA ALA A 348 -17.35 44.49 30.86
C ALA A 348 -18.14 43.54 29.95
N LEU A 349 -18.03 42.23 30.19
CA LEU A 349 -19.10 41.21 30.17
C LEU A 349 -18.52 39.80 30.02
N VAL A 350 -17.99 39.29 31.13
CA VAL A 350 -18.10 37.86 31.45
C VAL A 350 -19.56 37.66 31.88
N ALA A 351 -20.40 37.13 30.99
CA ALA A 351 -21.52 36.23 31.26
C ALA A 351 -22.59 36.27 30.14
N ARG A 352 -22.84 35.07 29.59
CA ARG A 352 -24.03 34.59 28.86
C ARG A 352 -24.25 34.95 27.37
N ALA A 353 -24.16 33.85 26.61
CA ALA A 353 -25.07 33.32 25.59
C ALA A 353 -25.18 34.00 24.21
N GLY A 354 -25.07 33.17 23.17
CA GLY A 354 -25.86 33.32 21.94
C GLY A 354 -25.05 33.56 20.67
N PHE A 355 -25.18 32.62 19.75
CA PHE A 355 -25.16 32.72 18.28
C PHE A 355 -24.49 33.95 17.64
N GLY A 356 -23.44 33.71 16.84
CA GLY A 356 -23.03 34.67 15.82
C GLY A 356 -21.75 34.31 15.06
N THR A 357 -21.90 34.00 13.77
CA THR A 357 -20.91 34.11 12.66
C THR A 357 -19.91 32.98 12.33
N SER A 358 -20.11 31.72 12.78
CA SER A 358 -19.28 30.58 12.30
C SER A 358 -19.73 29.90 10.99
N ALA A 359 -20.88 30.29 10.42
CA ALA A 359 -21.48 29.55 9.31
C ALA A 359 -20.79 29.77 7.95
N ALA A 360 -20.08 30.88 7.76
CA ALA A 360 -19.46 31.19 6.46
C ALA A 360 -18.15 30.42 6.23
N ASP A 361 -17.37 30.20 7.29
CA ASP A 361 -16.04 29.57 7.20
C ASP A 361 -16.13 28.04 7.31
N VAL A 362 -17.00 27.53 8.20
CA VAL A 362 -17.38 26.11 8.22
C VAL A 362 -18.06 25.73 6.91
N GLY A 363 -18.84 26.65 6.31
CA GLY A 363 -19.46 26.46 5.01
C GLY A 363 -18.44 26.33 3.88
N ALA A 364 -17.42 27.19 3.84
CA ALA A 364 -16.34 27.12 2.86
C ALA A 364 -15.47 25.86 3.05
N LEU A 365 -15.20 25.46 4.28
CA LEU A 365 -14.46 24.25 4.61
C LEU A 365 -15.21 22.97 4.24
N LEU A 366 -16.49 22.90 4.63
CA LEU A 366 -17.37 21.81 4.22
C LEU A 366 -17.54 21.81 2.69
N ALA A 367 -17.59 22.97 2.04
CA ALA A 367 -17.66 23.06 0.58
C ALA A 367 -16.38 22.60 -0.11
N THR A 368 -15.19 22.89 0.45
CA THR A 368 -13.89 22.47 -0.11
C THR A 368 -13.69 20.97 0.08
N ALA A 369 -13.90 20.47 1.30
CA ALA A 369 -13.85 19.03 1.58
C ALA A 369 -14.93 18.25 0.81
N ALA A 370 -16.14 18.81 0.64
CA ALA A 370 -17.18 18.22 -0.20
C ALA A 370 -16.81 18.29 -1.68
N ALA A 371 -16.19 19.36 -2.17
CA ALA A 371 -15.75 19.48 -3.56
C ALA A 371 -14.63 18.48 -3.89
N GLU A 372 -13.68 18.28 -2.98
CA GLU A 372 -12.64 17.25 -3.08
C GLU A 372 -13.24 15.83 -3.06
N ARG A 373 -14.15 15.54 -2.11
CA ARG A 373 -14.90 14.26 -2.10
C ARG A 373 -15.69 14.04 -3.38
N LEU A 374 -16.37 15.07 -3.88
CA LEU A 374 -17.19 14.98 -5.08
C LEU A 374 -16.34 14.75 -6.32
N ARG A 375 -15.11 15.28 -6.38
CA ARG A 375 -14.25 15.17 -7.57
C ARG A 375 -14.03 13.71 -7.96
N ALA A 376 -13.73 12.83 -7.00
CA ALA A 376 -13.57 11.39 -7.22
C ALA A 376 -14.81 10.70 -7.85
N HIS A 377 -16.01 11.30 -7.72
CA HIS A 377 -17.25 10.79 -8.27
C HIS A 377 -17.74 11.53 -9.53
N THR A 378 -16.99 12.53 -10.01
CA THR A 378 -17.40 13.39 -11.14
C THR A 378 -16.92 12.92 -12.51
N HIS A 379 -16.11 11.85 -12.57
CA HIS A 379 -15.62 11.30 -13.84
C HIS A 379 -16.79 10.97 -14.78
N GLN A 380 -16.66 11.29 -16.06
CA GLN A 380 -17.66 10.95 -17.07
C GLN A 380 -17.17 9.75 -17.88
N PRO A 381 -17.81 8.57 -17.77
CA PRO A 381 -17.43 7.40 -18.55
C PRO A 381 -17.53 7.65 -20.06
N TYR A 382 -16.68 6.96 -20.84
CA TYR A 382 -16.65 7.01 -22.32
C TYR A 382 -16.27 8.38 -22.89
N GLN A 383 -15.45 9.16 -22.17
CA GLN A 383 -14.99 10.45 -22.65
C GLN A 383 -14.08 10.30 -23.87
N LYS A 384 -14.30 11.11 -24.90
CA LYS A 384 -13.40 11.17 -26.07
C LYS A 384 -12.07 11.81 -25.66
N VAL A 385 -11.02 10.99 -25.57
CA VAL A 385 -9.66 11.42 -25.22
C VAL A 385 -8.70 11.42 -26.41
N GLY A 386 -9.06 10.74 -27.50
CA GLY A 386 -8.21 10.58 -28.67
C GLY A 386 -7.11 9.53 -28.46
N PRO A 387 -6.22 9.33 -29.45
CA PRO A 387 -5.14 8.34 -29.36
C PRO A 387 -4.26 8.51 -28.13
N SER A 388 -3.90 7.39 -27.50
CA SER A 388 -2.92 7.35 -26.41
C SER A 388 -1.61 8.02 -26.85
N ARG A 389 -1.12 8.96 -26.06
CA ARG A 389 0.16 9.63 -26.24
C ARG A 389 1.25 8.81 -25.59
N LEU A 390 2.28 8.47 -26.35
CA LEU A 390 3.39 7.64 -25.88
C LEU A 390 4.60 8.52 -25.57
N PRO A 391 5.12 8.51 -24.33
CA PRO A 391 6.35 9.20 -23.98
C PRO A 391 7.59 8.39 -24.41
N ASP A 392 8.77 9.00 -24.26
CA ASP A 392 10.04 8.30 -24.43
C ASP A 392 10.32 7.42 -23.21
N PHE A 393 9.80 6.19 -23.25
CA PHE A 393 9.99 5.20 -22.18
C PHE A 393 11.47 4.95 -21.90
N TYR A 394 11.92 5.19 -20.66
CA TYR A 394 13.25 4.80 -20.21
C TYR A 394 13.30 3.29 -19.98
N MET A 395 13.92 2.56 -20.91
CA MET A 395 14.09 1.10 -20.86
C MET A 395 15.56 0.77 -21.13
N PRO A 396 16.35 0.46 -20.09
CA PRO A 396 17.78 0.20 -20.24
C PRO A 396 18.10 -1.22 -20.73
N PHE A 397 17.12 -2.12 -20.73
CA PHE A 397 17.29 -3.53 -21.07
C PHE A 397 16.96 -3.78 -22.56
N GLN A 398 17.72 -4.65 -23.20
CA GLN A 398 17.45 -5.08 -24.56
C GLN A 398 16.38 -6.18 -24.55
N VAL A 399 15.42 -6.08 -25.46
CA VAL A 399 14.41 -7.14 -25.63
C VAL A 399 15.00 -8.29 -26.44
N GLU A 400 14.79 -9.51 -25.94
CA GLU A 400 14.99 -10.75 -26.67
C GLU A 400 13.65 -11.46 -26.82
N LEU A 401 13.49 -12.27 -27.87
CA LEU A 401 12.25 -13.02 -28.12
C LEU A 401 12.56 -14.50 -28.29
N SER A 402 11.73 -15.34 -27.67
CA SER A 402 11.82 -16.79 -27.84
C SER A 402 11.71 -17.18 -29.33
N PRO A 403 12.60 -18.06 -29.83
CA PRO A 403 12.56 -18.54 -31.21
C PRO A 403 11.33 -19.40 -31.51
N HIS A 404 10.51 -19.72 -30.50
CA HIS A 404 9.32 -20.56 -30.62
C HIS A 404 8.01 -19.77 -30.81
N LEU A 405 8.08 -18.43 -30.85
CA LEU A 405 6.93 -17.53 -30.99
C LEU A 405 5.96 -17.92 -32.13
N ASP A 406 6.48 -18.13 -33.34
CA ASP A 406 5.64 -18.41 -34.50
C ASP A 406 4.88 -19.74 -34.38
N GLY A 407 5.44 -20.70 -33.64
CA GLY A 407 4.78 -21.95 -33.32
C GLY A 407 3.68 -21.81 -32.26
N ALA A 408 3.88 -20.93 -31.28
CA ALA A 408 2.96 -20.76 -30.15
C ALA A 408 1.63 -20.10 -30.56
N ARG A 409 1.65 -19.15 -31.50
CA ARG A 409 0.44 -18.46 -32.01
C ARG A 409 -0.70 -19.38 -32.44
N PRO A 410 -0.53 -20.29 -33.42
CA PRO A 410 -1.60 -21.19 -33.82
C PRO A 410 -2.00 -22.18 -32.72
N ARG A 411 -1.10 -22.56 -31.81
CA ARG A 411 -1.41 -23.46 -30.69
C ARG A 411 -2.24 -22.78 -29.61
N LEU A 412 -2.01 -21.50 -29.33
CA LEU A 412 -2.87 -20.71 -28.45
C LEU A 412 -4.29 -20.61 -29.01
N THR A 413 -4.45 -20.33 -30.31
CA THR A 413 -5.79 -20.29 -30.96
C THR A 413 -6.52 -21.62 -30.82
N ALA A 414 -5.83 -22.74 -31.05
CA ALA A 414 -6.43 -24.07 -30.88
C ALA A 414 -6.87 -24.33 -29.43
N TRP A 415 -6.06 -23.94 -28.45
CA TRP A 415 -6.40 -24.05 -27.03
C TRP A 415 -7.60 -23.16 -26.66
N ALA A 416 -7.66 -21.92 -27.16
CA ALA A 416 -8.75 -20.99 -26.91
C ALA A 416 -10.11 -21.50 -27.45
N HIS A 417 -10.11 -22.20 -28.58
CA HIS A 417 -11.29 -22.90 -29.08
C HIS A 417 -11.67 -24.09 -28.20
N ALA A 418 -10.69 -24.89 -27.77
CA ALA A 418 -10.95 -26.08 -26.94
C ALA A 418 -11.54 -25.74 -25.57
N THR A 419 -11.11 -24.63 -24.95
CA THR A 419 -11.67 -24.13 -23.70
C THR A 419 -12.98 -23.38 -23.90
N GLY A 420 -13.26 -22.92 -25.11
CA GLY A 420 -14.50 -22.22 -25.47
C GLY A 420 -14.50 -20.74 -25.11
N ILE A 421 -13.36 -20.14 -24.73
CA ILE A 421 -13.27 -18.70 -24.41
C ILE A 421 -13.61 -17.80 -25.62
N LEU A 422 -13.46 -18.32 -26.85
CA LEU A 422 -13.86 -17.62 -28.08
C LEU A 422 -15.36 -17.80 -28.43
N GLY A 423 -16.08 -18.65 -27.69
CA GLY A 423 -17.48 -19.00 -27.96
C GLY A 423 -18.50 -18.28 -27.07
N GLU A 424 -18.04 -17.60 -26.01
CA GLU A 424 -18.90 -17.03 -24.96
C GLU A 424 -19.27 -15.55 -25.19
N GLY A 425 -18.77 -14.96 -26.27
CA GLY A 425 -19.12 -13.60 -26.70
C GLY A 425 -18.29 -12.47 -26.05
N VAL A 426 -17.33 -12.82 -25.19
CA VAL A 426 -16.34 -11.87 -24.65
C VAL A 426 -15.18 -11.69 -25.63
N TRP A 427 -14.56 -12.79 -26.06
CA TRP A 427 -13.51 -12.77 -27.09
C TRP A 427 -13.98 -13.47 -28.37
N ASP A 428 -13.38 -13.06 -29.48
CA ASP A 428 -13.40 -13.75 -30.77
C ASP A 428 -11.96 -13.92 -31.28
N GLU A 429 -11.77 -14.62 -32.40
CA GLU A 429 -10.43 -14.85 -32.95
C GLU A 429 -9.68 -13.54 -33.28
N GLU A 430 -10.39 -12.49 -33.69
CA GLU A 430 -9.77 -11.19 -33.99
C GLU A 430 -9.26 -10.52 -32.71
N ARG A 431 -10.01 -10.57 -31.60
CA ARG A 431 -9.55 -10.07 -30.28
C ARG A 431 -8.34 -10.87 -29.78
N LEU A 432 -8.37 -12.19 -29.91
CA LEU A 432 -7.23 -13.04 -29.54
C LEU A 432 -5.98 -12.69 -30.37
N ALA A 433 -6.14 -12.54 -31.69
CA ALA A 433 -5.04 -12.20 -32.59
C ALA A 433 -4.51 -10.80 -32.32
N ALA A 434 -5.38 -9.82 -32.06
CA ALA A 434 -5.00 -8.45 -31.73
C ALA A 434 -4.28 -8.33 -30.38
N ALA A 435 -4.55 -9.24 -29.45
CA ALA A 435 -3.84 -9.32 -28.17
C ALA A 435 -2.46 -9.98 -28.28
N ASP A 436 -2.23 -10.87 -29.26
CA ASP A 436 -0.95 -11.57 -29.53
C ASP A 436 -0.17 -11.94 -28.26
N LEU A 437 -0.83 -12.61 -27.31
CA LEU A 437 -0.22 -12.98 -26.03
C LEU A 437 0.99 -13.93 -26.12
N PRO A 438 1.17 -14.72 -27.19
CA PRO A 438 2.43 -15.41 -27.44
C PRO A 438 3.61 -14.47 -27.63
N LEU A 439 3.42 -13.28 -28.22
CA LEU A 439 4.47 -12.27 -28.32
C LEU A 439 4.83 -11.71 -26.94
N CYS A 440 3.86 -11.53 -26.05
CA CYS A 440 4.11 -11.14 -24.67
C CYS A 440 4.97 -12.21 -23.98
N SER A 441 4.46 -13.45 -23.96
CA SER A 441 5.16 -14.62 -23.39
C SER A 441 6.58 -14.79 -23.93
N ALA A 442 6.79 -14.62 -25.25
CA ALA A 442 8.10 -14.76 -25.88
C ALA A 442 9.13 -13.71 -25.46
N GLY A 443 8.67 -12.51 -25.05
CA GLY A 443 9.55 -11.47 -24.51
C GLY A 443 9.79 -11.59 -23.01
N LEU A 444 8.80 -12.11 -22.26
CA LEU A 444 8.91 -12.37 -20.82
C LEU A 444 9.90 -13.51 -20.54
N ASP A 445 9.90 -14.54 -21.38
CA ASP A 445 10.70 -15.74 -21.22
C ASP A 445 11.38 -16.11 -22.56
N PRO A 446 12.48 -15.41 -22.92
CA PRO A 446 13.14 -15.58 -24.21
C PRO A 446 13.82 -16.95 -24.37
N ASP A 447 14.15 -17.63 -23.28
CA ASP A 447 14.77 -18.96 -23.25
C ASP A 447 13.77 -20.11 -22.99
N ALA A 448 12.47 -19.81 -22.86
CA ALA A 448 11.40 -20.80 -22.77
C ALA A 448 11.53 -21.91 -23.82
N THR A 449 11.39 -23.15 -23.38
CA THR A 449 11.08 -24.28 -24.28
C THR A 449 9.73 -24.08 -24.98
N PRO A 450 9.45 -24.77 -26.09
CA PRO A 450 8.16 -24.68 -26.78
C PRO A 450 6.95 -24.93 -25.85
N GLU A 451 7.06 -25.90 -24.95
CA GLU A 451 6.00 -26.27 -24.02
C GLU A 451 5.79 -25.21 -22.92
N GLN A 452 6.87 -24.61 -22.42
CA GLN A 452 6.81 -23.50 -21.45
C GLN A 452 6.20 -22.24 -22.08
N LEU A 453 6.59 -21.93 -23.31
CA LEU A 453 6.06 -20.79 -24.05
C LEU A 453 4.56 -20.96 -24.32
N ASP A 454 4.13 -22.16 -24.71
CA ASP A 454 2.71 -22.47 -24.90
C ASP A 454 1.92 -22.31 -23.59
N LEU A 455 2.44 -22.84 -22.48
CA LEU A 455 1.77 -22.79 -21.18
C LEU A 455 1.64 -21.36 -20.66
N SER A 456 2.72 -20.56 -20.72
CA SER A 456 2.69 -19.16 -20.28
C SER A 456 1.81 -18.29 -21.19
N SER A 457 1.82 -18.53 -22.51
CA SER A 457 0.89 -17.87 -23.45
C SER A 457 -0.58 -18.13 -23.10
N GLN A 458 -0.91 -19.35 -22.65
CA GLN A 458 -2.27 -19.73 -22.28
C GLN A 458 -2.69 -19.16 -20.91
N TRP A 459 -1.76 -19.09 -19.94
CA TRP A 459 -1.99 -18.36 -18.68
C TRP A 459 -2.25 -16.88 -18.91
N LEU A 460 -1.45 -16.21 -19.75
CA LEU A 460 -1.67 -14.82 -20.13
C LEU A 460 -3.04 -14.64 -20.81
N ALA A 461 -3.42 -15.56 -21.70
CA ALA A 461 -4.73 -15.52 -22.36
C ALA A 461 -5.89 -15.69 -21.40
N TRP A 462 -5.78 -16.63 -20.46
CA TRP A 462 -6.79 -16.82 -19.43
C TRP A 462 -6.93 -15.60 -18.51
N GLY A 463 -5.82 -15.03 -18.04
CA GLY A 463 -5.82 -13.84 -17.19
C GLY A 463 -6.41 -12.62 -17.90
N THR A 464 -5.95 -12.33 -19.12
CA THR A 464 -6.44 -11.17 -19.91
C THR A 464 -7.91 -11.35 -20.32
N TYR A 465 -8.37 -12.58 -20.55
CA TYR A 465 -9.79 -12.86 -20.76
C TYR A 465 -10.61 -12.60 -19.50
N GLY A 466 -10.10 -12.99 -18.32
CA GLY A 466 -10.73 -12.72 -17.03
C GLY A 466 -10.90 -11.23 -16.75
N ASP A 467 -9.84 -10.46 -17.00
CA ASP A 467 -9.81 -9.00 -16.93
C ASP A 467 -10.89 -8.34 -17.81
N ASP A 468 -11.07 -8.80 -19.06
CA ASP A 468 -12.14 -8.30 -19.94
C ASP A 468 -13.54 -8.84 -19.53
N TYR A 469 -13.63 -10.03 -18.92
CA TYR A 469 -14.89 -10.70 -18.57
C TYR A 469 -15.57 -10.04 -17.36
N TYR A 470 -14.84 -9.72 -16.29
CA TYR A 470 -15.42 -9.28 -15.02
C TYR A 470 -16.18 -7.94 -15.14
N PRO A 471 -15.59 -6.87 -15.70
CA PRO A 471 -16.29 -5.61 -15.94
C PRO A 471 -17.50 -5.79 -16.87
N LEU A 472 -17.33 -6.56 -17.95
CA LEU A 472 -18.37 -6.74 -18.96
C LEU A 472 -19.59 -7.50 -18.41
N VAL A 473 -19.36 -8.57 -17.65
CA VAL A 473 -20.42 -9.46 -17.16
C VAL A 473 -21.02 -8.98 -15.84
N PHE A 474 -20.19 -8.49 -14.90
CA PHE A 474 -20.64 -8.11 -13.56
C PHE A 474 -20.73 -6.60 -13.36
N GLY A 475 -19.77 -5.83 -13.87
CA GLY A 475 -19.69 -4.38 -13.71
C GLY A 475 -20.93 -3.66 -14.25
N HIS A 476 -21.30 -3.90 -15.52
CA HIS A 476 -22.48 -3.30 -16.14
C HIS A 476 -23.80 -3.63 -15.42
N ARG A 477 -23.91 -4.84 -14.86
CA ARG A 477 -25.10 -5.30 -14.13
C ARG A 477 -25.12 -4.88 -12.66
N ARG A 478 -24.00 -4.33 -12.16
CA ARG A 478 -23.76 -4.05 -10.73
C ARG A 478 -23.96 -5.29 -9.85
N ASP A 479 -23.58 -6.46 -10.35
CA ASP A 479 -23.83 -7.75 -9.70
C ASP A 479 -22.60 -8.25 -8.95
N LEU A 480 -22.30 -7.59 -7.84
CA LEU A 480 -21.15 -7.94 -6.98
C LEU A 480 -21.28 -9.36 -6.40
N THR A 481 -22.51 -9.81 -6.13
CA THR A 481 -22.78 -11.15 -5.60
C THR A 481 -22.37 -12.23 -6.61
N ALA A 482 -22.75 -12.07 -7.88
CA ALA A 482 -22.34 -13.00 -8.93
C ALA A 482 -20.83 -13.00 -9.16
N ALA A 483 -20.17 -11.83 -9.09
CA ALA A 483 -18.71 -11.74 -9.19
C ALA A 483 -18.01 -12.52 -8.06
N ARG A 484 -18.49 -12.39 -6.81
CA ARG A 484 -17.95 -13.13 -5.65
C ARG A 484 -18.17 -14.64 -5.77
N LEU A 485 -19.36 -15.07 -6.17
CA LEU A 485 -19.66 -16.49 -6.37
C LEU A 485 -18.79 -17.10 -7.48
N THR A 486 -18.57 -16.37 -8.58
CA THR A 486 -17.70 -16.81 -9.67
C THR A 486 -16.26 -16.94 -9.19
N THR A 487 -15.76 -15.96 -8.45
CA THR A 487 -14.41 -15.96 -7.87
C THR A 487 -14.19 -17.14 -6.92
N ALA A 488 -15.15 -17.41 -6.03
CA ALA A 488 -15.10 -18.57 -5.15
C ALA A 488 -15.03 -19.90 -5.95
N ARG A 489 -15.80 -20.02 -7.03
CA ARG A 489 -15.76 -21.20 -7.91
C ARG A 489 -14.44 -21.35 -8.67
N LEU A 490 -13.79 -20.25 -9.07
CA LEU A 490 -12.45 -20.31 -9.67
C LEU A 490 -11.44 -20.84 -8.65
N SER A 491 -11.58 -20.44 -7.39
CA SER A 491 -10.79 -20.99 -6.28
C SER A 491 -10.96 -22.51 -6.16
N ASP A 492 -12.20 -23.01 -6.26
CA ASP A 492 -12.54 -24.44 -6.23
C ASP A 492 -11.99 -25.22 -7.45
N CYS A 493 -11.68 -24.55 -8.56
CA CYS A 493 -11.09 -25.18 -9.75
C CYS A 493 -9.60 -25.53 -9.58
N MET A 494 -8.98 -25.13 -8.45
CA MET A 494 -7.57 -25.31 -8.16
C MET A 494 -7.35 -26.25 -6.96
N PRO A 495 -7.57 -27.58 -7.08
CA PRO A 495 -7.37 -28.52 -5.98
C PRO A 495 -5.91 -28.60 -5.55
N VAL A 496 -5.66 -28.74 -4.25
CA VAL A 496 -4.33 -28.83 -3.63
C VAL A 496 -4.03 -30.28 -3.23
N GLU A 497 -4.95 -30.92 -2.51
CA GLU A 497 -4.77 -32.24 -1.88
C GLU A 497 -5.78 -33.30 -2.38
N GLY A 498 -6.34 -33.10 -3.57
CA GLY A 498 -7.23 -34.07 -4.24
C GLY A 498 -8.71 -33.81 -4.04
N GLU A 499 -9.06 -32.57 -3.72
CA GLU A 499 -10.42 -32.07 -3.70
C GLU A 499 -11.12 -32.31 -5.05
N PRO A 500 -12.44 -32.58 -5.07
CA PRO A 500 -13.16 -32.77 -6.31
C PRO A 500 -13.18 -31.46 -7.12
N VAL A 501 -12.67 -31.53 -8.35
CA VAL A 501 -12.77 -30.41 -9.29
C VAL A 501 -14.25 -30.23 -9.67
N PRO A 502 -14.80 -29.00 -9.57
CA PRO A 502 -16.19 -28.74 -9.94
C PRO A 502 -16.41 -29.00 -11.44
N VAL A 503 -17.64 -29.37 -11.81
CA VAL A 503 -18.03 -29.43 -13.23
C VAL A 503 -17.99 -27.99 -13.78
N PRO A 504 -17.16 -27.69 -14.80
CA PRO A 504 -16.99 -26.34 -15.27
C PRO A 504 -18.22 -25.86 -16.05
N VAL A 505 -18.68 -24.65 -15.77
CA VAL A 505 -19.88 -24.07 -16.39
C VAL A 505 -19.60 -23.00 -17.45
N ASN A 506 -18.35 -22.54 -17.55
CA ASN A 506 -17.91 -21.53 -18.53
C ASN A 506 -16.45 -21.76 -18.97
N GLY A 507 -15.97 -20.95 -19.92
CA GLY A 507 -14.65 -21.08 -20.54
C GLY A 507 -13.52 -20.71 -19.61
N MET A 508 -13.77 -19.79 -18.68
CA MET A 508 -12.81 -19.41 -17.64
C MET A 508 -12.53 -20.58 -16.68
N GLU A 509 -13.56 -21.27 -16.20
CA GLU A 509 -13.42 -22.47 -15.35
C GLU A 509 -12.74 -23.61 -16.13
N ARG A 510 -13.15 -23.87 -17.39
CA ARG A 510 -12.50 -24.89 -18.24
C ARG A 510 -11.01 -24.61 -18.46
N GLY A 511 -10.67 -23.35 -18.76
CA GLY A 511 -9.29 -22.91 -18.96
C GLY A 511 -8.46 -23.06 -17.69
N LEU A 512 -8.99 -22.61 -16.54
CA LEU A 512 -8.26 -22.70 -15.26
C LEU A 512 -8.02 -24.15 -14.85
N ILE A 513 -9.00 -25.05 -15.03
CA ILE A 513 -8.82 -26.48 -14.72
C ILE A 513 -7.69 -27.10 -15.57
N ASP A 514 -7.66 -26.82 -16.89
CA ASP A 514 -6.59 -27.31 -17.78
C ASP A 514 -5.22 -26.77 -17.37
N LEU A 515 -5.13 -25.45 -17.18
CA LEU A 515 -3.90 -24.75 -16.79
C LEU A 515 -3.39 -25.24 -15.44
N TRP A 516 -4.26 -25.36 -14.45
CA TRP A 516 -3.91 -25.84 -13.12
C TRP A 516 -3.37 -27.27 -13.16
N ALA A 517 -4.06 -28.18 -13.87
CA ALA A 517 -3.64 -29.56 -13.98
C ALA A 517 -2.26 -29.70 -14.63
N ARG A 518 -1.97 -28.94 -15.69
CA ARG A 518 -0.69 -28.97 -16.40
C ARG A 518 0.44 -28.30 -15.61
N THR A 519 0.15 -27.19 -14.95
CA THR A 519 1.14 -26.42 -14.17
C THR A 519 1.54 -27.14 -12.88
N THR A 520 0.59 -27.82 -12.23
CA THR A 520 0.81 -28.40 -10.89
C THR A 520 1.12 -29.91 -10.88
N ALA A 521 1.27 -30.52 -12.06
CA ALA A 521 1.49 -31.96 -12.22
C ALA A 521 2.70 -32.49 -11.42
N GLY A 522 3.77 -31.69 -11.31
CA GLY A 522 4.99 -32.04 -10.57
C GLY A 522 5.13 -31.35 -9.21
N MET A 523 4.17 -30.53 -8.79
CA MET A 523 4.28 -29.71 -7.57
C MET A 523 3.91 -30.47 -6.30
N THR A 524 4.58 -30.14 -5.20
CA THR A 524 4.15 -30.53 -3.84
C THR A 524 2.88 -29.78 -3.42
N PRO A 525 2.14 -30.27 -2.41
CA PRO A 525 0.99 -29.54 -1.86
C PRO A 525 1.33 -28.11 -1.39
N ASP A 526 2.52 -27.90 -0.82
CA ASP A 526 2.96 -26.56 -0.39
C ASP A 526 3.18 -25.61 -1.57
N GLN A 527 3.81 -26.09 -2.65
CA GLN A 527 3.98 -25.31 -3.88
C GLN A 527 2.63 -24.97 -4.53
N ARG A 528 1.69 -25.93 -4.52
CA ARG A 528 0.32 -25.70 -4.99
C ARG A 528 -0.39 -24.64 -4.14
N ARG A 529 -0.25 -24.67 -2.81
CA ARG A 529 -0.82 -23.63 -1.94
C ARG A 529 -0.28 -22.24 -2.29
N GLY A 530 1.03 -22.11 -2.51
CA GLY A 530 1.65 -20.85 -2.90
C GLY A 530 1.14 -20.31 -4.24
N LEU A 531 1.08 -21.16 -5.27
CA LEU A 531 0.54 -20.76 -6.58
C LEU A 531 -0.95 -20.43 -6.50
N LYS A 532 -1.73 -21.25 -5.78
CA LYS A 532 -3.16 -21.03 -5.56
C LYS A 532 -3.42 -19.69 -4.90
N ALA A 533 -2.66 -19.35 -3.86
CA ALA A 533 -2.77 -18.05 -3.18
C ALA A 533 -2.51 -16.87 -4.14
N SER A 534 -1.56 -17.02 -5.06
CA SER A 534 -1.25 -15.99 -6.07
C SER A 534 -2.39 -15.80 -7.07
N VAL A 535 -3.01 -16.89 -7.53
CA VAL A 535 -4.17 -16.83 -8.44
C VAL A 535 -5.42 -16.32 -7.70
N ASP A 536 -5.67 -16.78 -6.47
CA ASP A 536 -6.78 -16.32 -5.64
C ASP A 536 -6.68 -14.80 -5.43
N LYS A 537 -5.49 -14.27 -5.08
CA LYS A 537 -5.24 -12.83 -4.95
C LYS A 537 -5.56 -12.05 -6.22
N MET A 538 -5.15 -12.56 -7.39
CA MET A 538 -5.50 -11.95 -8.68
C MET A 538 -7.01 -11.96 -8.92
N THR A 539 -7.70 -13.09 -8.73
CA THR A 539 -9.15 -13.16 -8.99
C THR A 539 -10.00 -12.36 -8.00
N GLU A 540 -9.58 -12.26 -6.74
CA GLU A 540 -10.20 -11.40 -5.72
C GLU A 540 -10.07 -9.91 -6.07
N SER A 541 -8.97 -9.53 -6.74
CA SER A 541 -8.76 -8.15 -7.18
C SER A 541 -9.72 -7.71 -8.29
N TRP A 542 -10.18 -8.61 -9.16
CA TRP A 542 -11.22 -8.29 -10.15
C TRP A 542 -12.57 -7.97 -9.48
N VAL A 543 -12.86 -8.59 -8.34
CA VAL A 543 -14.05 -8.24 -7.53
C VAL A 543 -13.91 -6.83 -6.94
N TRP A 544 -12.68 -6.43 -6.59
CA TRP A 544 -12.40 -5.07 -6.13
C TRP A 544 -12.66 -4.05 -7.24
N GLU A 545 -12.19 -4.28 -8.47
CA GLU A 545 -12.46 -3.37 -9.60
C GLU A 545 -13.97 -3.23 -9.87
N VAL A 546 -14.71 -4.34 -9.85
CA VAL A 546 -16.18 -4.32 -9.98
C VAL A 546 -16.82 -3.50 -8.84
N PHE A 547 -16.32 -3.61 -7.61
CA PHE A 547 -16.81 -2.81 -6.49
C PHE A 547 -16.57 -1.31 -6.70
N ASN A 548 -15.37 -0.91 -7.12
CA ASN A 548 -15.05 0.49 -7.40
C ASN A 548 -15.89 1.05 -8.56
N GLN A 549 -16.11 0.26 -9.63
CA GLN A 549 -17.01 0.62 -10.72
C GLN A 549 -18.45 0.86 -10.23
N ILE A 550 -18.95 0.01 -9.33
CA ILE A 550 -20.28 0.17 -8.73
C ILE A 550 -20.38 1.46 -7.91
N GLN A 551 -19.32 1.81 -7.17
CA GLN A 551 -19.25 3.06 -6.39
C GLN A 551 -19.01 4.30 -7.27
N HIS A 552 -18.63 4.11 -8.54
CA HIS A 552 -18.27 5.18 -9.47
C HIS A 552 -17.26 6.16 -8.83
N ARG A 553 -16.20 5.58 -8.27
CA ARG A 553 -15.15 6.30 -7.54
C ARG A 553 -13.83 6.11 -8.27
N VAL A 554 -13.24 7.21 -8.74
CA VAL A 554 -11.83 7.23 -9.16
C VAL A 554 -10.97 7.13 -7.89
N PRO A 555 -10.10 6.12 -7.76
CA PRO A 555 -9.22 6.01 -6.60
C PRO A 555 -8.20 7.17 -6.57
N ASP A 556 -7.64 7.45 -5.40
CA ASP A 556 -6.49 8.36 -5.31
C ASP A 556 -5.20 7.67 -5.77
N PRO A 557 -4.10 8.41 -6.05
CA PRO A 557 -2.87 7.82 -6.58
C PRO A 557 -2.29 6.69 -5.74
N VAL A 558 -2.40 6.76 -4.42
CA VAL A 558 -1.85 5.75 -3.51
C VAL A 558 -2.72 4.49 -3.53
N ASP A 559 -4.04 4.66 -3.35
CA ASP A 559 -5.04 3.57 -3.46
C ASP A 559 -4.96 2.87 -4.82
N TYR A 560 -4.79 3.66 -5.88
CA TYR A 560 -4.68 3.15 -7.24
C TYR A 560 -3.48 2.23 -7.42
N LEU A 561 -2.28 2.66 -7.04
CA LEU A 561 -1.07 1.84 -7.23
C LEU A 561 -1.12 0.53 -6.44
N GLU A 562 -1.67 0.55 -5.23
CA GLU A 562 -1.84 -0.66 -4.41
C GLU A 562 -2.81 -1.65 -5.05
N MET A 563 -3.96 -1.15 -5.47
CA MET A 563 -4.92 -1.93 -6.23
C MET A 563 -4.29 -2.46 -7.51
N ARG A 564 -3.53 -1.63 -8.24
CA ARG A 564 -2.93 -1.98 -9.53
C ARG A 564 -1.91 -3.10 -9.42
N ARG A 565 -1.11 -3.12 -8.35
CA ARG A 565 -0.17 -4.23 -8.06
C ARG A 565 -0.86 -5.58 -7.88
N ALA A 566 -2.07 -5.59 -7.32
CA ALA A 566 -2.85 -6.82 -7.14
C ALA A 566 -3.62 -7.24 -8.41
N THR A 567 -4.13 -6.26 -9.18
CA THR A 567 -4.99 -6.48 -10.36
C THR A 567 -4.24 -6.85 -11.62
N PHE A 568 -2.97 -6.47 -11.75
CA PHE A 568 -2.17 -6.74 -12.95
C PHE A 568 -1.74 -8.22 -13.12
N GLY A 569 -2.02 -9.09 -12.14
CA GLY A 569 -1.54 -10.49 -12.17
C GLY A 569 -0.03 -10.63 -11.92
N SER A 570 0.58 -9.60 -11.33
CA SER A 570 2.01 -9.53 -11.05
C SER A 570 2.51 -10.64 -10.13
N ASP A 571 1.77 -11.00 -9.07
CA ASP A 571 2.20 -12.07 -8.15
C ASP A 571 2.30 -13.43 -8.86
N LEU A 572 1.42 -13.69 -9.83
CA LEU A 572 1.48 -14.89 -10.67
C LEU A 572 2.74 -14.83 -11.56
N THR A 573 3.01 -13.69 -12.19
CA THR A 573 4.20 -13.50 -13.02
C THR A 573 5.49 -13.69 -12.20
N LEU A 574 5.60 -13.05 -11.04
CA LEU A 574 6.73 -13.23 -10.13
C LEU A 574 6.88 -14.68 -9.68
N SER A 575 5.77 -15.35 -9.35
CA SER A 575 5.79 -16.77 -8.97
C SER A 575 6.32 -17.65 -10.11
N MET A 576 5.93 -17.36 -11.36
CA MET A 576 6.44 -18.08 -12.53
C MET A 576 7.93 -17.85 -12.76
N CYS A 577 8.42 -16.60 -12.64
CA CYS A 577 9.86 -16.31 -12.70
C CYS A 577 10.62 -17.11 -11.62
N ARG A 578 10.13 -17.07 -10.37
CA ARG A 578 10.77 -17.80 -9.25
C ARG A 578 10.75 -19.33 -9.43
N MET A 579 9.77 -19.90 -10.14
CA MET A 579 9.70 -21.35 -10.36
C MET A 579 10.89 -21.91 -11.17
N GLY A 580 11.59 -21.08 -11.95
CA GLY A 580 12.84 -21.44 -12.65
C GLY A 580 14.09 -21.45 -11.75
N HIS A 581 14.01 -20.81 -10.58
CA HIS A 581 15.13 -20.53 -9.67
C HIS A 581 14.92 -21.31 -8.37
N GLY A 582 15.53 -22.50 -8.26
CA GLY A 582 15.22 -23.54 -7.25
C GLY A 582 15.23 -23.14 -5.76
N PRO A 583 14.96 -24.09 -4.84
CA PRO A 583 14.71 -23.86 -3.40
C PRO A 583 15.94 -23.42 -2.57
N GLN A 584 17.01 -22.94 -3.20
CA GLN A 584 18.29 -22.62 -2.58
C GLN A 584 18.37 -21.19 -2.05
N ILE A 585 17.43 -20.30 -2.42
CA ILE A 585 17.31 -18.96 -1.83
C ILE A 585 16.41 -19.05 -0.59
N PRO A 586 16.90 -18.70 0.60
CA PRO A 586 16.07 -18.67 1.79
C PRO A 586 14.88 -17.73 1.62
N GLU A 587 13.69 -18.15 2.05
CA GLU A 587 12.47 -17.34 2.00
C GLU A 587 12.62 -15.96 2.68
N ALA A 588 13.48 -15.86 3.70
CA ALA A 588 13.80 -14.61 4.37
C ALA A 588 14.47 -13.57 3.44
N VAL A 589 15.18 -14.01 2.39
CA VAL A 589 15.79 -13.14 1.38
C VAL A 589 14.70 -12.50 0.51
N TYR A 590 13.73 -13.27 0.03
CA TYR A 590 12.60 -12.74 -0.74
C TYR A 590 11.73 -11.78 0.08
N ARG A 591 11.68 -11.98 1.40
CA ARG A 591 10.98 -11.08 2.33
C ARG A 591 11.77 -9.83 2.71
N SER A 592 13.06 -9.76 2.35
CA SER A 592 13.88 -8.59 2.64
C SER A 592 13.34 -7.33 1.95
N GLY A 593 13.55 -6.17 2.58
CA GLY A 593 13.14 -4.87 2.05
C GLY A 593 13.63 -4.64 0.60
N PRO A 594 14.93 -4.84 0.30
CA PRO A 594 15.47 -4.65 -1.04
C PRO A 594 14.83 -5.53 -2.11
N VAL A 595 14.67 -6.84 -1.87
CA VAL A 595 14.05 -7.73 -2.88
C VAL A 595 12.59 -7.36 -3.12
N ARG A 596 11.84 -7.04 -2.07
CA ARG A 596 10.46 -6.54 -2.23
C ARG A 596 10.40 -5.19 -2.96
N SER A 597 11.38 -4.32 -2.74
CA SER A 597 11.49 -3.03 -3.44
C SER A 597 11.78 -3.23 -4.92
N LEU A 598 12.69 -4.15 -5.27
CA LEU A 598 12.99 -4.55 -6.64
C LEU A 598 11.73 -5.03 -7.37
N GLU A 599 11.01 -5.96 -6.75
CA GLU A 599 9.79 -6.54 -7.32
C GLU A 599 8.71 -5.48 -7.49
N ASN A 600 8.44 -4.67 -6.46
CA ASN A 600 7.45 -3.59 -6.54
C ASN A 600 7.81 -2.56 -7.62
N ALA A 601 9.07 -2.20 -7.77
CA ALA A 601 9.53 -1.30 -8.83
C ALA A 601 9.28 -1.88 -10.24
N ALA A 602 9.54 -3.18 -10.43
CA ALA A 602 9.26 -3.87 -11.68
C ALA A 602 7.74 -3.93 -11.98
N ILE A 603 6.94 -4.28 -10.97
CA ILE A 603 5.48 -4.33 -11.07
C ILE A 603 4.94 -2.96 -11.48
N ASP A 604 5.30 -1.90 -10.75
CA ASP A 604 4.78 -0.56 -11.00
C ASP A 604 5.12 -0.10 -12.41
N TYR A 605 6.35 -0.34 -12.87
CA TYR A 605 6.74 0.01 -14.22
C TYR A 605 5.87 -0.72 -15.25
N ALA A 606 5.68 -2.04 -15.11
CA ALA A 606 4.88 -2.85 -16.03
C ALA A 606 3.41 -2.40 -16.06
N CYS A 607 2.81 -2.14 -14.90
CA CYS A 607 1.45 -1.62 -14.76
C CYS A 607 1.30 -0.25 -15.44
N LEU A 608 2.22 0.69 -15.17
CA LEU A 608 2.15 2.04 -15.72
C LEU A 608 2.42 2.07 -17.23
N VAL A 609 3.26 1.16 -17.77
CA VAL A 609 3.34 0.94 -19.22
C VAL A 609 1.95 0.62 -19.76
N ASN A 610 1.25 -0.35 -19.15
CA ASN A 610 -0.09 -0.71 -19.60
C ASN A 610 -1.02 0.50 -19.60
N ASP A 611 -1.10 1.23 -18.48
CA ASP A 611 -2.00 2.39 -18.35
C ASP A 611 -1.75 3.46 -19.42
N VAL A 612 -0.49 3.70 -19.80
CA VAL A 612 -0.13 4.65 -20.87
C VAL A 612 -0.63 4.18 -22.24
N PHE A 613 -0.45 2.89 -22.56
CA PHE A 613 -0.92 2.34 -23.84
C PHE A 613 -2.44 2.17 -23.87
N SER A 614 -3.04 1.72 -22.78
CA SER A 614 -4.46 1.41 -22.66
C SER A 614 -5.35 2.63 -22.41
N TYR A 615 -4.80 3.80 -22.08
CA TYR A 615 -5.56 5.01 -21.75
C TYR A 615 -6.73 5.29 -22.70
N GLN A 616 -6.51 5.29 -24.02
CA GLN A 616 -7.61 5.49 -24.96
C GLN A 616 -8.65 4.37 -24.88
N LYS A 617 -8.23 3.10 -24.85
CA LYS A 617 -9.11 1.94 -24.76
C LYS A 617 -10.02 2.06 -23.53
N GLU A 618 -9.40 2.28 -22.39
CA GLU A 618 -10.04 2.30 -21.08
C GLU A 618 -10.99 3.48 -20.93
N ILE A 619 -10.53 4.70 -21.22
CA ILE A 619 -11.34 5.91 -20.97
C ILE A 619 -12.40 6.13 -22.06
N GLU A 620 -12.07 5.90 -23.33
CA GLU A 620 -12.95 6.23 -24.45
C GLU A 620 -13.96 5.12 -24.78
N TYR A 621 -13.56 3.85 -24.65
CA TYR A 621 -14.35 2.72 -25.15
C TYR A 621 -14.90 1.83 -24.04
N GLU A 622 -14.23 1.74 -22.90
CA GLU A 622 -14.65 0.89 -21.78
C GLU A 622 -15.32 1.70 -20.66
N GLY A 623 -15.05 3.01 -20.58
CA GLY A 623 -15.56 3.87 -19.50
C GLY A 623 -14.97 3.51 -18.15
N GLU A 624 -13.75 2.98 -18.17
CA GLU A 624 -13.03 2.47 -17.02
C GLU A 624 -12.50 3.62 -16.15
N VAL A 625 -12.46 3.40 -14.83
CA VAL A 625 -11.98 4.41 -13.86
C VAL A 625 -10.58 4.11 -13.33
N HIS A 626 -10.05 2.93 -13.65
CA HIS A 626 -8.79 2.40 -13.12
C HIS A 626 -7.60 2.62 -14.08
N ASN A 627 -7.27 3.88 -14.37
CA ASN A 627 -6.08 4.24 -15.14
C ASN A 627 -5.25 5.32 -14.43
N ALA A 628 -3.93 5.11 -14.27
CA ALA A 628 -3.06 6.05 -13.55
C ALA A 628 -3.14 7.48 -14.06
N ILE A 629 -3.22 7.67 -15.38
CA ILE A 629 -3.31 9.01 -15.98
C ILE A 629 -4.62 9.68 -15.57
N LEU A 630 -5.75 8.96 -15.64
CA LEU A 630 -7.03 9.50 -15.18
C LEU A 630 -6.99 9.86 -13.69
N VAL A 631 -6.38 8.99 -12.88
CA VAL A 631 -6.23 9.21 -11.44
C VAL A 631 -5.43 10.49 -11.17
N VAL A 632 -4.31 10.71 -11.85
CA VAL A 632 -3.50 11.94 -11.74
C VAL A 632 -4.27 13.17 -12.24
N GLN A 633 -4.98 13.09 -13.37
CA GLN A 633 -5.83 14.18 -13.86
C GLN A 633 -6.88 14.58 -12.84
N ASN A 634 -7.57 13.58 -12.27
CA ASN A 634 -8.62 13.79 -11.30
C ASN A 634 -8.06 14.36 -9.99
N PHE A 635 -6.99 13.78 -9.46
CA PHE A 635 -6.40 14.20 -8.19
C PHE A 635 -5.86 15.63 -8.26
N PHE A 636 -4.95 15.90 -9.21
CA PHE A 636 -4.32 17.22 -9.36
C PHE A 636 -5.17 18.25 -10.12
N GLY A 637 -6.30 17.84 -10.72
CA GLY A 637 -7.11 18.72 -11.57
C GLY A 637 -6.37 19.19 -12.82
N CYS A 638 -5.48 18.35 -13.37
CA CYS A 638 -4.61 18.69 -14.49
C CYS A 638 -5.07 18.06 -15.83
N ASP A 639 -4.50 18.54 -16.94
CA ASP A 639 -4.82 18.02 -18.27
C ASP A 639 -4.08 16.70 -18.57
N TYR A 640 -4.51 16.01 -19.64
CA TYR A 640 -3.94 14.73 -20.04
C TYR A 640 -2.40 14.80 -20.26
N PRO A 641 -1.86 15.77 -21.00
CA PRO A 641 -0.40 15.87 -21.19
C PRO A 641 0.37 16.04 -19.89
N THR A 642 -0.13 16.85 -18.96
CA THR A 642 0.51 17.05 -17.65
C THR A 642 0.48 15.78 -16.83
N ALA A 643 -0.67 15.11 -16.76
CA ALA A 643 -0.80 13.83 -16.05
C ALA A 643 0.11 12.75 -16.62
N LEU A 644 0.22 12.67 -17.95
CA LEU A 644 1.16 11.75 -18.60
C LEU A 644 2.62 12.07 -18.25
N GLY A 645 2.98 13.34 -18.12
CA GLY A 645 4.32 13.75 -17.67
C GLY A 645 4.64 13.20 -16.27
N VAL A 646 3.71 13.35 -15.32
CA VAL A 646 3.87 12.80 -13.96
C VAL A 646 4.02 11.27 -13.98
N ILE A 647 3.21 10.57 -14.78
CA ILE A 647 3.32 9.11 -14.92
C ILE A 647 4.64 8.71 -15.57
N HIS A 648 5.11 9.45 -16.58
CA HIS A 648 6.39 9.19 -17.24
C HIS A 648 7.59 9.38 -16.30
N ASP A 649 7.59 10.44 -15.50
CA ASP A 649 8.61 10.69 -14.49
C ASP A 649 8.60 9.60 -13.42
N LEU A 650 7.40 9.20 -12.95
CA LEU A 650 7.25 8.10 -12.00
C LEU A 650 7.81 6.79 -12.57
N MET A 651 7.43 6.41 -13.80
CA MET A 651 7.97 5.21 -14.47
C MET A 651 9.49 5.25 -14.55
N THR A 652 10.06 6.39 -14.91
CA THR A 652 11.52 6.57 -14.99
C THR A 652 12.18 6.35 -13.62
N GLN A 653 11.61 6.92 -12.56
CA GLN A 653 12.10 6.77 -11.20
C GLN A 653 11.96 5.32 -10.68
N ARG A 654 10.86 4.62 -11.00
CA ARG A 654 10.72 3.19 -10.65
C ARG A 654 11.78 2.33 -11.34
N MET A 655 12.09 2.60 -12.60
CA MET A 655 13.17 1.91 -13.31
C MET A 655 14.55 2.23 -12.72
N GLN A 656 14.81 3.49 -12.35
CA GLN A 656 16.07 3.88 -11.70
C GLN A 656 16.21 3.25 -10.32
N GLN A 657 15.12 3.14 -9.56
CA GLN A 657 15.09 2.40 -8.31
C GLN A 657 15.40 0.92 -8.52
N PHE A 658 14.79 0.26 -9.52
CA PHE A 658 15.11 -1.12 -9.87
C PHE A 658 16.63 -1.28 -10.13
N GLN A 659 17.23 -0.41 -10.94
CA GLN A 659 18.67 -0.45 -11.23
C GLN A 659 19.52 -0.21 -9.98
N HIS A 660 19.09 0.70 -9.11
CA HIS A 660 19.77 1.02 -7.85
C HIS A 660 19.78 -0.18 -6.90
N VAL A 661 18.63 -0.80 -6.65
CA VAL A 661 18.51 -1.97 -5.78
C VAL A 661 19.42 -3.10 -6.27
N VAL A 662 19.44 -3.36 -7.59
CA VAL A 662 20.33 -4.38 -8.17
C VAL A 662 21.81 -4.05 -7.95
N ALA A 663 22.20 -2.79 -8.13
CA ALA A 663 23.60 -2.38 -8.08
C ALA A 663 24.16 -2.21 -6.66
N HIS A 664 23.33 -1.79 -5.70
CA HIS A 664 23.79 -1.31 -4.40
C HIS A 664 23.21 -2.08 -3.21
N GLU A 665 21.92 -2.43 -3.25
CA GLU A 665 21.26 -3.05 -2.10
C GLU A 665 21.35 -4.58 -2.10
N LEU A 666 21.20 -5.24 -3.25
CA LEU A 666 21.31 -6.70 -3.34
C LEU A 666 22.67 -7.24 -2.87
N PRO A 667 23.83 -6.65 -3.22
CA PRO A 667 25.12 -7.11 -2.69
C PRO A 667 25.17 -7.10 -1.16
N VAL A 668 24.56 -6.09 -0.52
CA VAL A 668 24.49 -5.96 0.93
C VAL A 668 23.60 -7.05 1.53
N VAL A 669 22.44 -7.33 0.92
CA VAL A 669 21.59 -8.47 1.31
C VAL A 669 22.36 -9.78 1.23
N TYR A 670 23.16 -9.98 0.18
CA TYR A 670 23.94 -11.21 0.03
C TYR A 670 24.96 -11.40 1.16
N ASP A 671 25.57 -10.31 1.62
CA ASP A 671 26.53 -10.33 2.72
C ASP A 671 25.83 -10.48 4.08
N ASP A 672 24.71 -9.77 4.30
CA ASP A 672 23.93 -9.84 5.54
C ASP A 672 23.34 -11.25 5.78
N PHE A 673 22.90 -11.93 4.71
CA PHE A 673 22.38 -13.31 4.79
C PHE A 673 23.46 -14.38 4.58
N GLY A 674 24.71 -14.00 4.28
CA GLY A 674 25.81 -14.94 4.05
C GLY A 674 25.57 -15.89 2.87
N LEU A 675 24.97 -15.40 1.78
CA LEU A 675 24.62 -16.22 0.61
C LEU A 675 25.86 -16.76 -0.11
N THR A 676 25.79 -18.04 -0.51
CA THR A 676 26.82 -18.72 -1.32
C THR A 676 26.88 -18.13 -2.74
N GLU A 677 27.98 -18.34 -3.44
CA GLU A 677 28.13 -17.93 -4.85
C GLU A 677 27.01 -18.51 -5.73
N GLU A 678 26.67 -19.79 -5.54
CA GLU A 678 25.53 -20.44 -6.22
C GLU A 678 24.19 -19.73 -5.95
N ALA A 679 23.90 -19.35 -4.70
CA ALA A 679 22.68 -18.63 -4.36
C ALA A 679 22.66 -17.20 -4.94
N ARG A 680 23.82 -16.55 -5.04
CA ARG A 680 23.98 -15.24 -5.71
C ARG A 680 23.73 -15.36 -7.21
N ASP A 681 24.24 -16.40 -7.87
CA ASP A 681 24.02 -16.65 -9.30
C ASP A 681 22.54 -16.88 -9.60
N ILE A 682 21.84 -17.65 -8.76
CA ILE A 682 20.39 -17.88 -8.88
C ILE A 682 19.61 -16.57 -8.74
N MET A 683 19.97 -15.71 -7.78
CA MET A 683 19.35 -14.40 -7.65
C MET A 683 19.66 -13.51 -8.87
N GLY A 684 20.86 -13.60 -9.45
CA GLY A 684 21.20 -12.93 -10.71
C GLY A 684 20.34 -13.39 -11.89
N GLY A 685 20.04 -14.69 -11.97
CA GLY A 685 19.07 -15.25 -12.91
C GLY A 685 17.67 -14.66 -12.70
N TYR A 686 17.20 -14.62 -11.46
CA TYR A 686 15.90 -14.01 -11.13
C TYR A 686 15.82 -12.53 -11.52
N VAL A 687 16.88 -11.75 -11.26
CA VAL A 687 16.97 -10.34 -11.70
C VAL A 687 16.90 -10.25 -13.23
N THR A 688 17.53 -11.18 -13.95
CA THR A 688 17.50 -11.23 -15.42
C THR A 688 16.08 -11.49 -15.94
N ASP A 689 15.33 -12.39 -15.31
CA ASP A 689 13.93 -12.65 -15.66
C ASP A 689 13.05 -11.41 -15.48
N LEU A 690 13.27 -10.63 -14.41
CA LEU A 690 12.55 -9.36 -14.22
C LEU A 690 12.93 -8.34 -15.31
N GLN A 691 14.19 -8.30 -15.76
CA GLN A 691 14.62 -7.44 -16.88
C GLN A 691 13.98 -7.87 -18.22
N ASN A 692 13.89 -9.18 -18.46
CA ASN A 692 13.19 -9.74 -19.61
C ASN A 692 11.70 -9.39 -19.56
N TRP A 693 11.06 -9.54 -18.40
CA TRP A 693 9.66 -9.12 -18.23
C TRP A 693 9.46 -7.63 -18.58
N LEU A 694 10.28 -6.74 -18.03
CA LEU A 694 10.17 -5.29 -18.25
C LEU A 694 10.38 -4.88 -19.72
N SER A 695 11.38 -5.45 -20.39
CA SER A 695 11.64 -5.15 -21.81
C SER A 695 10.61 -5.81 -22.73
N GLY A 696 10.22 -7.06 -22.43
CA GLY A 696 9.22 -7.84 -23.15
C GLY A 696 7.83 -7.23 -23.10
N ILE A 697 7.38 -6.77 -21.92
CA ILE A 697 6.05 -6.16 -21.76
C ILE A 697 5.94 -4.85 -22.54
N LEU A 698 7.00 -4.02 -22.56
CA LEU A 698 7.03 -2.79 -23.35
C LEU A 698 7.03 -3.09 -24.86
N ASN A 699 7.80 -4.10 -25.29
CA ASN A 699 7.81 -4.53 -26.68
C ASN A 699 6.43 -5.04 -27.14
N TRP A 700 5.76 -5.84 -26.31
CA TRP A 700 4.40 -6.33 -26.57
C TRP A 700 3.41 -5.18 -26.77
N HIS A 701 3.33 -4.23 -25.82
CA HIS A 701 2.42 -3.09 -25.92
C HIS A 701 2.66 -2.23 -27.18
N ARG A 702 3.92 -2.09 -27.62
CA ARG A 702 4.26 -1.36 -28.87
C ARG A 702 3.80 -2.10 -30.13
N ALA A 703 3.82 -3.42 -30.12
CA ALA A 703 3.60 -4.23 -31.31
C ALA A 703 2.12 -4.53 -31.57
N VAL A 704 1.35 -4.81 -30.52
CA VAL A 704 -0.01 -5.36 -30.64
C VAL A 704 -1.04 -4.36 -31.11
N ASP A 705 -2.09 -4.86 -31.77
CA ASP A 705 -3.19 -4.04 -32.28
C ASP A 705 -4.22 -3.71 -31.19
N ARG A 706 -4.26 -4.46 -30.07
CA ARG A 706 -5.20 -4.30 -28.95
C ARG A 706 -5.36 -2.84 -28.48
N TYR A 707 -4.31 -2.04 -28.53
CA TYR A 707 -4.30 -0.65 -28.05
C TYR A 707 -4.30 0.40 -29.17
N LYS A 708 -4.29 -0.02 -30.44
CA LYS A 708 -4.16 0.91 -31.57
C LYS A 708 -5.51 1.55 -31.93
N PRO A 709 -5.54 2.87 -32.23
CA PRO A 709 -6.78 3.57 -32.54
C PRO A 709 -7.58 2.94 -33.69
N GLU A 710 -6.92 2.39 -34.71
CA GLU A 710 -7.57 1.77 -35.86
C GLU A 710 -8.31 0.47 -35.50
N PHE A 711 -7.81 -0.26 -34.51
CA PHE A 711 -8.47 -1.45 -33.99
C PHE A 711 -9.67 -1.05 -33.12
N LEU A 712 -9.46 -0.13 -32.17
CA LEU A 712 -10.49 0.35 -31.25
C LEU A 712 -11.70 0.96 -31.99
N ALA A 713 -11.45 1.82 -32.99
CA ALA A 713 -12.49 2.49 -33.76
C ALA A 713 -13.41 1.52 -34.54
N ARG A 714 -12.88 0.36 -34.96
CA ARG A 714 -13.67 -0.65 -35.70
C ARG A 714 -14.66 -1.42 -34.82
N ARG A 715 -14.48 -1.40 -33.50
CA ARG A 715 -15.18 -2.28 -32.55
C ARG A 715 -16.18 -1.57 -31.62
N ALA A 716 -16.32 -0.25 -31.74
CA ALA A 716 -17.10 0.59 -30.82
C ALA A 716 -18.63 0.37 -30.76
N HIS A 717 -19.22 -0.58 -31.49
CA HIS A 717 -20.68 -0.76 -31.56
C HIS A 717 -21.19 -2.22 -31.58
N GLY A 718 -20.51 -3.13 -30.86
CA GLY A 718 -20.92 -4.55 -30.79
C GLY A 718 -21.75 -4.97 -29.57
N PHE A 719 -21.73 -4.23 -28.47
CA PHE A 719 -22.38 -4.65 -27.23
C PHE A 719 -23.79 -4.09 -27.11
N VAL A 720 -24.78 -4.99 -27.01
CA VAL A 720 -26.19 -4.66 -26.75
C VAL A 720 -26.50 -5.10 -25.31
N PRO A 721 -26.62 -4.17 -24.35
CA PRO A 721 -26.72 -4.44 -22.90
C PRO A 721 -27.84 -5.41 -22.47
N ASP A 722 -28.84 -5.63 -23.32
CA ASP A 722 -30.04 -6.40 -23.01
C ASP A 722 -30.02 -7.86 -23.50
N ARG A 723 -28.94 -8.32 -24.15
CA ARG A 723 -28.84 -9.71 -24.60
C ARG A 723 -28.01 -10.54 -23.62
N PRO A 724 -28.60 -11.55 -22.93
CA PRO A 724 -27.80 -12.53 -22.21
C PRO A 724 -26.87 -13.25 -23.20
N PRO A 725 -25.67 -13.69 -22.76
CA PRO A 725 -24.78 -14.49 -23.59
C PRO A 725 -25.54 -15.68 -24.16
N VAL A 726 -25.37 -15.93 -25.46
CA VAL A 726 -26.02 -17.08 -26.09
C VAL A 726 -25.34 -18.34 -25.57
N LEU A 727 -25.97 -19.03 -24.61
CA LEU A 727 -25.56 -20.37 -24.21
C LEU A 727 -25.69 -21.28 -25.45
N SER A 728 -24.56 -21.60 -26.06
CA SER A 728 -24.51 -22.54 -27.19
C SER A 728 -24.72 -23.97 -26.68
N PHE A 729 -25.98 -24.35 -26.46
CA PHE A 729 -26.37 -25.75 -26.38
C PHE A 729 -26.62 -26.27 -27.78
N ALA A 730 -25.55 -26.60 -28.51
CA ALA A 730 -25.64 -27.48 -29.66
C ALA A 730 -25.07 -28.85 -29.25
N PRO A 731 -25.87 -29.94 -29.23
CA PRO A 731 -25.33 -31.26 -29.02
C PRO A 731 -24.45 -31.63 -30.21
N ALA A 732 -23.26 -32.17 -29.95
CA ALA A 732 -22.41 -32.75 -30.96
C ALA A 732 -23.21 -33.79 -31.76
N HIS A 733 -23.48 -33.50 -33.04
CA HIS A 733 -24.01 -34.49 -33.95
C HIS A 733 -22.91 -35.53 -34.20
N ALA A 734 -23.11 -36.72 -33.65
CA ALA A 734 -22.39 -37.91 -34.08
C ALA A 734 -22.75 -38.21 -35.54
N GLY A 735 -21.73 -38.21 -36.40
CA GLY A 735 -21.76 -38.67 -37.78
C GLY A 735 -20.39 -39.23 -38.13
#